data_AF-A0A3B8LL92-F1
#
_entry.id   AF-A0A3B8LL92-F1
#
_cell.length_a   1.000
_cell.length_b   1.000
_cell.length_c   1.000
_cell.angle_alpha   90.00
_cell.angle_beta   90.00
_cell.angle_gamma   90.00
#
_symmetry.space_group_name_H-M   'P 1'
#
loop_
_entity.id
_entity.type
_entity.pdbx_description
1 polymer ?
#
loop_
_entity_poly.entity_id
_entity_poly.type
_entity_poly.pdbx_seq_one_letter_code
_entity_poly.pdbx_strand_id
1 'polypeptide(L)'
;MQNQRMLYARWYLLCGVVLLFAIGTPACQCGSNLISPDNWGKRLLSTDLPDDTLQFPEQFVRGARTREFLLYNDGKEDLVVASYEVLKTKTSFKIVKAPELPFTLKPGQKHGVKISVEFTKDNAGEFEGSIAFFSPHTNNTDASDKFYVTLKGTYRKIGPEFQCGEVLDFGAVEKGETKILECEILNQGTAELIIQGFQYEREEGGKNNEFRWVGPAFPIRIPPNRTESKTIRIAYTPSDYPPAEDKGAFVLESNLPITEQASKPRLKVVGKMAIALVQIFPLYPGCKEDKSCQDIDERLFCQEDKAGQQTLCQVKEGETPLLKFPYTRRGKATTRSFLIRSVGEVPLKVSTLQFVAPTSSEFVIPPEFLKPFTLEPSKERIITLQYTPKDAVVDKGTLRVFSNDVEKPEADVLLEGTPTGCDLEVKPLEITFPIPSDPNKPDSYPVNLTNYGNAPCILSSIYMKSGLDDPYKMASLPKPDAKIEPNGSLSFTVAYHPYGRREIDYIQIESDDDDEPLLEVKLIPPPEDPPRCELEAEPPIVLFHEVSVGRQKTLPVTLSNKGNATCVITSLRFDGTNPPGNTVFSQGNPRSPLPLRIAPGGSADVPVMYQPKSKRSVYEGKLLVVSNDPKNGTLPVDLKGTQGRRCLEVVPGKLDFGNARFGCKTPTQKVTVYHLGLSGCPSSVQVTKALLSKTTSSEFEVVNLPKLPYTLN
;
A
#
# COMPACT_ATOMS: atom_id res chain seq x y z
N MET A 1 -31.36 3.10 -37.40
CA MET A 1 -30.65 4.34 -37.78
C MET A 1 -29.60 3.90 -38.80
N GLN A 2 -29.64 4.24 -40.09
CA GLN A 2 -29.42 5.57 -40.71
C GLN A 2 -28.06 6.17 -40.28
N ASN A 3 -27.13 6.64 -41.14
CA ASN A 3 -27.02 6.82 -42.61
C ASN A 3 -25.50 6.94 -42.97
N GLN A 4 -24.95 6.97 -44.20
CA GLN A 4 -25.33 6.85 -45.63
C GLN A 4 -24.10 6.21 -46.37
N ARG A 5 -24.08 5.61 -47.58
CA ARG A 5 -24.88 5.57 -48.83
C ARG A 5 -24.41 6.45 -50.03
N MET A 6 -23.19 6.24 -50.56
CA MET A 6 -22.83 6.49 -51.98
C MET A 6 -22.23 5.19 -52.58
N LEU A 7 -22.78 4.57 -53.64
CA LEU A 7 -22.74 4.89 -55.09
C LEU A 7 -21.36 4.63 -55.73
N TYR A 8 -21.17 3.89 -56.84
CA TYR A 8 -22.13 3.39 -57.86
C TYR A 8 -21.67 2.08 -58.54
N ALA A 9 -22.62 1.40 -59.21
CA ALA A 9 -22.46 0.47 -60.36
C ALA A 9 -21.85 -0.94 -60.14
N ARG A 10 -22.15 -1.83 -61.10
CA ARG A 10 -21.92 -3.29 -61.05
C ARG A 10 -21.98 -3.90 -62.47
N TRP A 11 -21.28 -5.03 -62.66
CA TRP A 11 -21.53 -6.15 -63.62
C TRP A 11 -20.74 -6.30 -64.95
N TYR A 12 -20.34 -7.57 -65.13
CA TYR A 12 -20.01 -8.38 -66.32
C TYR A 12 -18.84 -8.06 -67.29
N LEU A 13 -17.83 -8.93 -67.22
CA LEU A 13 -17.59 -10.05 -68.16
C LEU A 13 -17.62 -9.72 -69.68
N LEU A 14 -16.43 -9.73 -70.31
CA LEU A 14 -16.26 -10.05 -71.74
C LEU A 14 -14.83 -10.54 -72.03
N CYS A 15 -14.66 -11.31 -73.12
CA CYS A 15 -13.37 -11.85 -73.56
C CYS A 15 -12.61 -10.86 -74.46
N GLY A 16 -11.29 -11.02 -74.56
CA GLY A 16 -10.44 -10.26 -75.48
C GLY A 16 -9.30 -11.11 -76.05
N VAL A 17 -9.52 -11.72 -77.22
CA VAL A 17 -8.44 -12.36 -78.00
C VAL A 17 -7.72 -11.30 -78.82
N VAL A 18 -6.40 -11.18 -78.67
CA VAL A 18 -5.54 -10.48 -79.63
C VAL A 18 -4.34 -11.35 -79.98
N LEU A 19 -4.48 -12.11 -81.05
CA LEU A 19 -3.39 -12.56 -81.90
C LEU A 19 -3.11 -11.45 -82.91
N LEU A 20 -1.85 -11.00 -83.04
CA LEU A 20 -1.20 -10.40 -84.23
C LEU A 20 0.18 -9.86 -83.80
N PHE A 21 1.28 -10.53 -84.17
CA PHE A 21 2.08 -10.26 -85.37
C PHE A 21 2.96 -9.00 -85.29
N ALA A 22 4.28 -9.21 -85.22
CA ALA A 22 5.30 -8.29 -85.70
C ALA A 22 6.39 -9.11 -86.40
N ILE A 23 6.52 -8.98 -87.72
CA ILE A 23 7.55 -9.68 -88.51
C ILE A 23 8.82 -8.82 -88.48
N GLY A 24 9.92 -9.37 -87.99
CA GLY A 24 11.24 -8.73 -87.98
C GLY A 24 12.28 -9.63 -88.65
N THR A 25 12.67 -9.30 -89.87
CA THR A 25 13.65 -10.08 -90.64
C THR A 25 15.08 -9.80 -90.15
N PRO A 26 15.94 -10.82 -89.99
CA PRO A 26 17.39 -10.63 -90.05
C PRO A 26 17.81 -10.47 -91.51
N ALA A 27 17.36 -9.39 -92.17
CA ALA A 27 17.85 -8.98 -93.48
C ALA A 27 19.21 -8.27 -93.35
N CYS A 28 20.13 -8.85 -92.57
CA CYS A 28 21.53 -8.46 -92.61
C CYS A 28 22.13 -8.97 -93.92
N GLN A 29 22.45 -8.04 -94.81
CA GLN A 29 23.06 -8.34 -96.08
C GLN A 29 24.39 -9.07 -95.84
N CYS A 30 24.51 -10.30 -96.35
CA CYS A 30 25.82 -10.86 -96.70
C CYS A 30 26.36 -10.03 -97.88
N GLY A 31 26.92 -8.86 -97.57
CA GLY A 31 27.64 -8.03 -98.54
C GLY A 31 28.77 -8.88 -99.10
N SER A 32 28.65 -9.25 -100.37
CA SER A 32 29.48 -10.27 -101.02
C SER A 32 30.87 -9.73 -101.39
N ASN A 33 31.62 -9.27 -100.38
CA ASN A 33 33.07 -9.16 -100.46
C ASN A 33 33.63 -10.59 -100.47
N LEU A 34 33.84 -11.10 -101.68
CA LEU A 34 34.44 -12.39 -101.97
C LEU A 34 35.89 -12.42 -101.46
N ILE A 35 36.09 -12.82 -100.20
CA ILE A 35 37.39 -13.24 -99.71
C ILE A 35 37.70 -14.61 -100.33
N SER A 36 38.94 -14.80 -100.83
CA SER A 36 39.37 -16.02 -101.54
C SER A 36 39.09 -17.30 -100.72
N PRO A 37 38.75 -18.44 -101.35
CA PRO A 37 38.55 -19.73 -100.68
C PRO A 37 39.72 -20.22 -99.80
N ASP A 38 40.93 -19.67 -99.96
CA ASP A 38 42.17 -20.14 -99.31
C ASP A 38 42.31 -19.84 -97.81
N ASN A 39 41.32 -19.21 -97.16
CA ASN A 39 41.46 -18.66 -95.80
C ASN A 39 40.46 -19.18 -94.74
N TRP A 40 39.69 -20.23 -95.03
CA TRP A 40 38.85 -20.89 -94.01
C TRP A 40 39.68 -21.82 -93.10
N GLY A 41 39.49 -21.70 -91.77
CA GLY A 41 40.04 -22.64 -90.79
C GLY A 41 41.57 -22.61 -90.60
N LYS A 42 42.23 -21.48 -90.89
CA LYS A 42 43.69 -21.34 -90.66
C LYS A 42 44.03 -21.03 -89.21
N ARG A 43 43.23 -20.22 -88.52
CA ARG A 43 43.48 -19.78 -87.13
C ARG A 43 42.16 -19.87 -86.37
N LEU A 44 41.97 -20.93 -85.58
CA LEU A 44 40.73 -21.22 -84.88
C LEU A 44 41.04 -21.41 -83.39
N LEU A 45 40.43 -20.59 -82.53
CA LEU A 45 40.63 -20.67 -81.08
C LEU A 45 39.51 -21.52 -80.47
N SER A 46 39.83 -22.44 -79.56
CA SER A 46 38.87 -23.42 -79.04
C SER A 46 39.18 -23.82 -77.61
N THR A 47 38.18 -24.34 -76.89
CA THR A 47 38.35 -24.90 -75.54
C THR A 47 37.98 -26.38 -75.45
N ASP A 48 38.34 -27.03 -74.34
CA ASP A 48 37.88 -28.37 -73.97
C ASP A 48 36.53 -28.37 -73.20
N LEU A 49 35.78 -27.25 -73.24
CA LEU A 49 34.52 -27.08 -72.52
C LEU A 49 33.30 -27.32 -73.41
N PRO A 50 32.20 -27.90 -72.88
CA PRO A 50 30.91 -27.90 -73.56
C PRO A 50 30.41 -26.46 -73.70
N ASP A 51 30.01 -26.07 -74.90
CA ASP A 51 29.48 -24.74 -75.25
C ASP A 51 30.35 -23.58 -74.72
N ASP A 52 31.68 -23.76 -74.76
CA ASP A 52 32.69 -22.86 -74.19
C ASP A 52 32.36 -22.37 -72.76
N THR A 53 31.71 -23.23 -71.94
CA THR A 53 31.14 -22.85 -70.64
C THR A 53 31.78 -23.59 -69.46
N LEU A 54 32.45 -22.84 -68.58
CA LEU A 54 33.05 -23.31 -67.33
C LEU A 54 32.06 -23.20 -66.16
N GLN A 55 31.30 -24.27 -65.93
CA GLN A 55 30.42 -24.41 -64.76
C GLN A 55 31.23 -24.82 -63.51
N PHE A 56 31.12 -24.05 -62.43
CA PHE A 56 31.60 -24.41 -61.09
C PHE A 56 30.50 -25.19 -60.33
N PRO A 57 30.86 -26.21 -59.52
CA PRO A 57 29.90 -26.87 -58.63
C PRO A 57 29.25 -25.90 -57.63
N GLU A 58 28.06 -26.24 -57.14
CA GLU A 58 27.42 -25.46 -56.06
C GLU A 58 28.27 -25.46 -54.78
N GLN A 59 28.34 -24.30 -54.13
CA GLN A 59 29.07 -24.12 -52.88
C GLN A 59 28.12 -23.86 -51.71
N PHE A 60 28.44 -24.41 -50.54
CA PHE A 60 27.71 -24.22 -49.27
C PHE A 60 28.59 -23.64 -48.15
N VAL A 61 29.87 -23.44 -48.41
CA VAL A 61 30.88 -22.84 -47.52
C VAL A 61 31.54 -21.69 -48.26
N ARG A 62 31.86 -20.58 -47.57
CA ARG A 62 32.67 -19.50 -48.15
C ARG A 62 34.07 -19.99 -48.48
N GLY A 63 34.56 -19.67 -49.67
CA GLY A 63 35.96 -19.90 -50.04
C GLY A 63 36.21 -19.69 -51.53
N ALA A 64 37.47 -19.84 -51.92
CA ALA A 64 37.86 -19.97 -53.32
C ALA A 64 37.62 -21.40 -53.83
N ARG A 65 37.17 -21.51 -55.07
CA ARG A 65 37.23 -22.77 -55.85
C ARG A 65 37.82 -22.48 -57.21
N THR A 66 38.85 -23.22 -57.58
CA THR A 66 39.52 -23.10 -58.89
C THR A 66 39.12 -24.27 -59.77
N ARG A 67 38.78 -23.99 -61.02
CA ARG A 67 38.69 -24.96 -62.11
C ARG A 67 39.70 -24.58 -63.21
N GLU A 68 40.09 -25.56 -64.01
CA GLU A 68 40.92 -25.34 -65.20
C GLU A 68 40.15 -25.73 -66.46
N PHE A 69 40.53 -25.11 -67.57
CA PHE A 69 40.18 -25.53 -68.93
C PHE A 69 41.41 -25.38 -69.84
N LEU A 70 41.42 -26.08 -70.97
CA LEU A 70 42.45 -26.00 -71.99
C LEU A 70 42.00 -25.01 -73.08
N LEU A 71 42.79 -23.97 -73.33
CA LEU A 71 42.64 -23.08 -74.48
C LEU A 71 43.66 -23.49 -75.55
N TYR A 72 43.21 -23.80 -76.76
CA TYR A 72 44.07 -24.31 -77.82
C TYR A 72 43.71 -23.76 -79.21
N ASN A 73 44.66 -23.87 -80.14
CA ASN A 73 44.50 -23.49 -81.52
C ASN A 73 44.17 -24.74 -82.35
N ASP A 74 42.94 -24.85 -82.84
CA ASP A 74 42.47 -25.93 -83.71
C ASP A 74 42.68 -25.62 -85.21
N GLY A 75 43.25 -24.44 -85.51
CA GLY A 75 43.68 -24.05 -86.85
C GLY A 75 44.96 -24.75 -87.31
N LYS A 76 45.47 -24.30 -88.46
CA LYS A 76 46.66 -24.83 -89.17
C LYS A 76 47.87 -23.90 -89.16
N GLU A 77 47.72 -22.66 -88.70
CA GLU A 77 48.78 -21.66 -88.51
C GLU A 77 48.88 -21.24 -87.04
N ASP A 78 50.08 -20.87 -86.58
CA ASP A 78 50.30 -20.32 -85.23
C ASP A 78 49.41 -19.07 -84.98
N LEU A 79 48.78 -19.01 -83.80
CA LEU A 79 47.82 -17.98 -83.38
C LEU A 79 48.34 -17.27 -82.13
N VAL A 80 48.16 -15.95 -82.03
CA VAL A 80 48.67 -15.14 -80.90
C VAL A 80 47.52 -14.63 -80.04
N VAL A 81 47.45 -15.09 -78.79
CA VAL A 81 46.60 -14.48 -77.76
C VAL A 81 47.33 -13.26 -77.22
N ALA A 82 46.89 -12.08 -77.64
CA ALA A 82 47.55 -10.81 -77.36
C ALA A 82 47.17 -10.24 -75.97
N SER A 83 45.93 -10.45 -75.53
CA SER A 83 45.49 -10.16 -74.16
C SER A 83 44.26 -10.99 -73.77
N TYR A 84 43.87 -10.94 -72.50
CA TYR A 84 42.56 -11.40 -72.05
C TYR A 84 41.98 -10.45 -70.99
N GLU A 85 40.65 -10.42 -70.88
CA GLU A 85 39.93 -9.71 -69.82
C GLU A 85 38.78 -10.55 -69.26
N VAL A 86 38.52 -10.43 -67.96
CA VAL A 86 37.32 -11.02 -67.32
C VAL A 86 36.21 -9.97 -67.35
N LEU A 87 35.23 -10.16 -68.22
CA LEU A 87 34.13 -9.22 -68.42
C LEU A 87 33.16 -9.26 -67.24
N LYS A 88 32.75 -8.06 -66.80
CA LYS A 88 32.11 -7.85 -65.50
C LYS A 88 30.60 -8.05 -65.52
N THR A 89 30.17 -9.28 -65.26
CA THR A 89 28.94 -9.53 -64.50
C THR A 89 29.31 -9.92 -63.06
N LYS A 90 29.22 -8.96 -62.14
CA LYS A 90 29.35 -9.13 -60.68
C LYS A 90 30.64 -9.77 -60.13
N THR A 91 31.84 -9.40 -60.61
CA THR A 91 33.15 -9.49 -59.88
C THR A 91 33.55 -10.83 -59.20
N SER A 92 32.92 -11.97 -59.51
CA SER A 92 33.05 -13.20 -58.71
C SER A 92 34.08 -14.19 -59.26
N PHE A 93 34.61 -13.91 -60.45
CA PHE A 93 35.53 -14.79 -61.16
C PHE A 93 36.86 -14.09 -61.41
N LYS A 94 37.96 -14.84 -61.34
CA LYS A 94 39.32 -14.35 -61.53
C LYS A 94 40.17 -15.42 -62.23
N ILE A 95 40.91 -15.06 -63.27
CA ILE A 95 41.97 -15.93 -63.79
C ILE A 95 43.12 -15.87 -62.77
N VAL A 96 43.46 -17.01 -62.18
CA VAL A 96 44.52 -17.13 -61.17
C VAL A 96 45.81 -17.75 -61.73
N LYS A 97 45.73 -18.38 -62.91
CA LYS A 97 46.90 -18.86 -63.66
C LYS A 97 46.58 -18.92 -65.15
N ALA A 98 47.49 -18.37 -65.95
CA ALA A 98 47.51 -18.41 -67.40
C ALA A 98 48.99 -18.24 -67.85
N PRO A 99 49.33 -18.45 -69.13
CA PRO A 99 50.64 -18.06 -69.65
C PRO A 99 50.84 -16.55 -69.60
N GLU A 100 52.10 -16.10 -69.63
CA GLU A 100 52.44 -14.69 -69.77
C GLU A 100 52.00 -14.16 -71.15
N LEU A 101 51.55 -12.90 -71.19
CA LEU A 101 51.00 -12.26 -72.39
C LEU A 101 52.05 -11.39 -73.10
N PRO A 102 52.07 -11.37 -74.45
CA PRO A 102 51.29 -12.20 -75.38
C PRO A 102 51.88 -13.61 -75.53
N PHE A 103 51.04 -14.62 -75.78
CA PHE A 103 51.52 -16.00 -76.04
C PHE A 103 51.03 -16.57 -77.37
N THR A 104 51.82 -17.47 -77.95
CA THR A 104 51.53 -18.13 -79.23
C THR A 104 51.05 -19.56 -79.01
N LEU A 105 49.88 -19.87 -79.54
CA LEU A 105 49.31 -21.22 -79.61
C LEU A 105 49.63 -21.86 -80.97
N LYS A 106 50.39 -22.96 -80.95
CA LYS A 106 50.68 -23.76 -82.14
C LYS A 106 49.49 -24.66 -82.50
N PRO A 107 49.29 -25.00 -83.79
CA PRO A 107 48.26 -25.93 -84.25
C PRO A 107 48.14 -27.23 -83.45
N GLY A 108 46.91 -27.59 -83.10
CA GLY A 108 46.53 -28.86 -82.47
C GLY A 108 46.52 -28.83 -80.95
N GLN A 109 45.45 -29.39 -80.37
CA GLN A 109 45.13 -29.44 -78.93
C GLN A 109 46.31 -29.80 -77.99
N LYS A 110 47.24 -30.65 -78.45
CA LYS A 110 48.46 -31.04 -77.68
C LYS A 110 49.41 -29.88 -77.35
N HIS A 111 49.28 -28.73 -78.01
CA HIS A 111 50.02 -27.50 -77.73
C HIS A 111 49.17 -26.44 -76.99
N GLY A 112 47.97 -26.81 -76.55
CA GLY A 112 47.09 -25.95 -75.77
C GLY A 112 47.66 -25.56 -74.41
N VAL A 113 47.18 -24.44 -73.88
CA VAL A 113 47.57 -23.90 -72.57
C VAL A 113 46.43 -24.05 -71.57
N LYS A 114 46.76 -24.34 -70.31
CA LYS A 114 45.77 -24.37 -69.24
C LYS A 114 45.49 -22.96 -68.73
N ILE A 115 44.21 -22.61 -68.65
CA ILE A 115 43.71 -21.41 -67.98
C ILE A 115 43.01 -21.86 -66.69
N SER A 116 43.51 -21.43 -65.54
CA SER A 116 42.94 -21.74 -64.23
C SER A 116 42.14 -20.54 -63.72
N VAL A 117 40.83 -20.74 -63.53
CA VAL A 117 39.85 -19.73 -63.14
C VAL A 117 39.33 -20.04 -61.74
N GLU A 118 39.35 -19.04 -60.87
CA GLU A 118 38.83 -19.06 -59.51
C GLU A 118 37.43 -18.41 -59.47
N PHE A 119 36.51 -19.00 -58.71
CA PHE A 119 35.23 -18.44 -58.31
C PHE A 119 35.21 -18.21 -56.79
N THR A 120 34.89 -16.98 -56.36
CA THR A 120 34.87 -16.53 -54.96
C THR A 120 33.62 -15.68 -54.67
N LYS A 121 32.94 -15.94 -53.54
CA LYS A 121 31.78 -15.13 -53.11
C LYS A 121 31.48 -15.16 -51.61
N ASP A 122 31.05 -14.00 -51.08
CA ASP A 122 30.57 -13.84 -49.70
C ASP A 122 29.06 -14.01 -49.52
N ASN A 123 28.29 -13.68 -50.57
CA ASN A 123 26.82 -13.58 -50.56
C ASN A 123 26.21 -14.61 -51.50
N ALA A 124 25.17 -15.32 -51.02
CA ALA A 124 24.52 -16.37 -51.77
C ALA A 124 23.80 -15.85 -53.03
N GLY A 125 23.74 -16.68 -54.07
CA GLY A 125 23.13 -16.40 -55.36
C GLY A 125 23.77 -17.20 -56.49
N GLU A 126 23.27 -16.94 -57.70
CA GLU A 126 23.80 -17.45 -58.96
C GLU A 126 24.58 -16.35 -59.68
N PHE A 127 25.74 -16.72 -60.24
CA PHE A 127 26.71 -15.81 -60.81
C PHE A 127 27.15 -16.31 -62.18
N GLU A 128 27.00 -15.46 -63.18
CA GLU A 128 27.49 -15.69 -64.54
C GLU A 128 28.58 -14.66 -64.86
N GLY A 129 29.47 -14.99 -65.79
CA GLY A 129 30.61 -14.19 -66.21
C GLY A 129 31.10 -14.60 -67.60
N SER A 130 32.07 -13.86 -68.14
CA SER A 130 32.77 -14.28 -69.36
C SER A 130 34.23 -13.88 -69.33
N ILE A 131 35.11 -14.69 -69.93
CA ILE A 131 36.47 -14.30 -70.28
C ILE A 131 36.48 -13.99 -71.76
N ALA A 132 36.96 -12.80 -72.13
CA ALA A 132 37.25 -12.47 -73.51
C ALA A 132 38.77 -12.58 -73.77
N PHE A 133 39.16 -13.46 -74.68
CA PHE A 133 40.53 -13.60 -75.18
C PHE A 133 40.67 -12.79 -76.48
N PHE A 134 41.56 -11.81 -76.50
CA PHE A 134 41.84 -10.98 -77.67
C PHE A 134 42.93 -11.64 -78.51
N SER A 135 42.58 -12.03 -79.73
CA SER A 135 43.39 -12.86 -80.63
C SER A 135 43.30 -12.32 -82.06
N PRO A 136 44.15 -11.34 -82.45
CA PRO A 136 44.05 -10.67 -83.74
C PRO A 136 44.08 -11.60 -84.95
N HIS A 137 43.21 -11.34 -85.93
CA HIS A 137 43.13 -12.09 -87.19
C HIS A 137 42.77 -13.59 -87.02
N THR A 138 41.89 -13.89 -86.06
CA THR A 138 41.37 -15.25 -85.83
C THR A 138 40.06 -15.46 -86.61
N ASN A 139 39.75 -16.70 -87.00
CA ASN A 139 38.58 -17.00 -87.83
C ASN A 139 37.24 -17.05 -87.07
N ASN A 140 37.26 -17.19 -85.73
CA ASN A 140 36.07 -17.34 -84.88
C ASN A 140 36.00 -16.34 -83.71
N THR A 141 36.62 -15.18 -83.87
CA THR A 141 36.49 -14.03 -82.98
C THR A 141 35.35 -13.10 -83.40
N ASP A 142 34.91 -12.22 -82.51
CA ASP A 142 33.98 -11.14 -82.84
C ASP A 142 34.62 -10.02 -83.68
N ALA A 143 33.84 -8.99 -84.03
CA ALA A 143 34.31 -7.82 -84.79
C ALA A 143 35.33 -6.93 -84.03
N SER A 144 35.75 -7.32 -82.83
CA SER A 144 36.83 -6.72 -82.03
C SER A 144 37.96 -7.72 -81.74
N ASP A 145 38.06 -8.79 -82.54
CA ASP A 145 39.04 -9.88 -82.39
C ASP A 145 38.98 -10.61 -81.02
N LYS A 146 37.80 -10.69 -80.38
CA LYS A 146 37.59 -11.38 -79.09
C LYS A 146 36.88 -12.73 -79.23
N PHE A 147 37.37 -13.73 -78.50
CA PHE A 147 36.77 -15.06 -78.31
C PHE A 147 36.30 -15.21 -76.85
N TYR A 148 35.13 -15.80 -76.62
CA TYR A 148 34.44 -15.72 -75.33
C TYR A 148 34.26 -17.10 -74.68
N VAL A 149 34.67 -17.21 -73.41
CA VAL A 149 34.42 -18.39 -72.55
C VAL A 149 33.45 -17.98 -71.44
N THR A 150 32.30 -18.63 -71.34
CA THR A 150 31.28 -18.34 -70.33
C THR A 150 31.66 -18.97 -68.99
N LEU A 151 31.43 -18.27 -67.89
CA LEU A 151 31.66 -18.74 -66.52
C LEU A 151 30.33 -18.79 -65.77
N LYS A 152 30.06 -19.87 -65.04
CA LYS A 152 28.84 -20.00 -64.21
C LYS A 152 29.17 -20.60 -62.85
N GLY A 153 28.61 -20.05 -61.77
CA GLY A 153 28.87 -20.52 -60.41
C GLY A 153 27.76 -20.15 -59.43
N THR A 154 27.51 -21.05 -58.49
CA THR A 154 26.40 -20.91 -57.52
C THR A 154 26.92 -21.05 -56.10
N TYR A 155 26.52 -20.14 -55.22
CA TYR A 155 26.79 -20.22 -53.79
C TYR A 155 25.45 -20.14 -53.04
N ARG A 156 25.15 -21.14 -52.21
CA ARG A 156 23.94 -21.19 -51.38
C ARG A 156 24.34 -21.14 -49.91
N LYS A 157 23.48 -20.54 -49.07
CA LYS A 157 23.64 -20.56 -47.60
C LYS A 157 22.56 -21.46 -47.01
N ILE A 158 22.89 -22.23 -45.98
CA ILE A 158 21.93 -22.85 -45.06
C ILE A 158 22.02 -22.09 -43.74
N GLY A 159 20.90 -21.86 -43.06
CA GLY A 159 20.88 -21.03 -41.85
C GLY A 159 19.70 -21.37 -40.93
N PRO A 160 19.81 -22.40 -40.07
CA PRO A 160 18.84 -22.65 -39.02
C PRO A 160 18.79 -21.48 -38.04
N GLU A 161 17.60 -21.16 -37.56
CA GLU A 161 17.34 -20.16 -36.53
C GLU A 161 16.22 -20.68 -35.61
N PHE A 162 16.48 -20.70 -34.30
CA PHE A 162 15.50 -21.09 -33.29
C PHE A 162 14.70 -19.86 -32.84
N GLN A 163 13.37 -19.91 -32.91
CA GLN A 163 12.49 -18.81 -32.51
C GLN A 163 12.18 -18.77 -31.00
N CYS A 164 12.59 -19.79 -30.23
CA CYS A 164 12.45 -19.83 -28.78
C CYS A 164 13.56 -19.08 -28.01
N GLY A 165 14.47 -18.39 -28.70
CA GLY A 165 15.65 -17.75 -28.09
C GLY A 165 16.85 -18.69 -27.97
N GLU A 166 17.82 -18.31 -27.14
CA GLU A 166 19.07 -19.07 -26.97
C GLU A 166 18.91 -20.35 -26.13
N VAL A 167 17.90 -20.38 -25.25
CA VAL A 167 17.62 -21.46 -24.30
C VAL A 167 16.10 -21.68 -24.21
N LEU A 168 15.66 -22.93 -24.37
CA LEU A 168 14.28 -23.33 -24.06
C LEU A 168 14.19 -23.68 -22.57
N ASP A 169 13.74 -22.73 -21.77
CA ASP A 169 13.57 -22.88 -20.32
C ASP A 169 12.20 -23.49 -19.98
N PHE A 170 12.22 -24.64 -19.32
CA PHE A 170 11.05 -25.35 -18.82
C PHE A 170 10.56 -24.80 -17.48
N GLY A 171 11.37 -24.04 -16.75
CA GLY A 171 11.10 -23.64 -15.37
C GLY A 171 10.92 -24.85 -14.44
N ALA A 172 10.21 -24.64 -13.33
CA ALA A 172 9.93 -25.68 -12.34
C ALA A 172 8.87 -26.70 -12.84
N VAL A 173 9.13 -27.99 -12.61
CA VAL A 173 8.26 -29.14 -12.93
C VAL A 173 8.29 -30.17 -11.81
N GLU A 174 7.13 -30.69 -11.37
CA GLU A 174 7.07 -31.71 -10.30
C GLU A 174 7.82 -33.01 -10.66
N LYS A 175 8.39 -33.67 -9.65
CA LYS A 175 9.14 -34.92 -9.79
C LYS A 175 8.31 -36.00 -10.49
N GLY A 176 8.77 -36.45 -11.66
CA GLY A 176 8.12 -37.46 -12.48
C GLY A 176 7.06 -36.93 -13.45
N GLU A 177 6.61 -35.68 -13.30
CA GLU A 177 5.67 -35.06 -14.24
C GLU A 177 6.35 -34.63 -15.54
N THR A 178 5.59 -34.61 -16.64
CA THR A 178 6.13 -34.28 -17.97
C THR A 178 5.61 -32.95 -18.48
N LYS A 179 6.49 -31.95 -18.57
CA LYS A 179 6.22 -30.69 -19.28
C LYS A 179 6.75 -30.79 -20.71
N ILE A 180 5.97 -30.35 -21.69
CA ILE A 180 6.38 -30.30 -23.11
C ILE A 180 6.38 -28.83 -23.53
N LEU A 181 7.46 -28.40 -24.18
CA LEU A 181 7.57 -27.09 -24.80
C LEU A 181 7.85 -27.22 -26.31
N GLU A 182 7.43 -26.21 -27.04
CA GLU A 182 7.59 -26.10 -28.48
C GLU A 182 8.61 -25.01 -28.83
N CYS A 183 9.37 -25.23 -29.89
CA CYS A 183 10.25 -24.22 -30.48
C CYS A 183 10.15 -24.31 -32.00
N GLU A 184 10.06 -23.18 -32.71
CA GLU A 184 10.09 -23.19 -34.17
C GLU A 184 11.52 -23.06 -34.69
N ILE A 185 11.89 -23.92 -35.64
CA ILE A 185 13.11 -23.77 -36.44
C ILE A 185 12.72 -23.14 -37.79
N LEU A 186 13.34 -22.01 -38.11
CA LEU A 186 13.29 -21.38 -39.44
C LEU A 186 14.56 -21.67 -40.23
N ASN A 187 14.46 -21.60 -41.56
CA ASN A 187 15.61 -21.60 -42.44
C ASN A 187 15.78 -20.22 -43.10
N GLN A 188 16.74 -19.44 -42.59
CA GLN A 188 17.17 -18.18 -43.19
C GLN A 188 18.05 -18.34 -44.44
N GLY A 189 18.29 -19.57 -44.89
CA GLY A 189 19.13 -19.90 -46.04
C GLY A 189 18.44 -19.73 -47.41
N THR A 190 19.24 -20.01 -48.44
CA THR A 190 18.89 -20.08 -49.87
C THR A 190 19.01 -21.51 -50.44
N ALA A 191 19.19 -22.51 -49.57
CA ALA A 191 19.07 -23.93 -49.84
C ALA A 191 18.22 -24.60 -48.75
N GLU A 192 17.63 -25.76 -49.05
CA GLU A 192 16.88 -26.56 -48.07
C GLU A 192 17.78 -26.96 -46.88
N LEU A 193 17.27 -26.76 -45.67
CA LEU A 193 17.82 -27.33 -44.45
C LEU A 193 17.20 -28.72 -44.24
N ILE A 194 18.04 -29.73 -44.12
CA ILE A 194 17.65 -31.11 -43.85
C ILE A 194 18.30 -31.53 -42.54
N ILE A 195 17.49 -31.73 -41.50
CA ILE A 195 17.93 -32.26 -40.20
C ILE A 195 17.68 -33.78 -40.22
N GLN A 196 18.73 -34.57 -40.02
CA GLN A 196 18.70 -36.04 -40.04
C GLN A 196 18.52 -36.65 -38.64
N GLY A 197 18.89 -35.91 -37.60
CA GLY A 197 18.84 -36.37 -36.21
C GLY A 197 19.35 -35.30 -35.23
N PHE A 198 19.65 -35.73 -34.02
CA PHE A 198 20.29 -34.90 -33.00
C PHE A 198 21.26 -35.74 -32.17
N GLN A 199 22.28 -35.07 -31.63
CA GLN A 199 23.07 -35.54 -30.50
C GLN A 199 22.66 -34.73 -29.26
N TYR A 200 22.28 -35.40 -28.17
CA TYR A 200 22.04 -34.74 -26.89
C TYR A 200 23.37 -34.61 -26.14
N GLU A 201 23.78 -33.38 -25.84
CA GLU A 201 24.92 -33.05 -25.00
C GLU A 201 24.40 -32.59 -23.62
N ARG A 202 24.87 -33.20 -22.54
CA ARG A 202 24.54 -32.81 -21.17
C ARG A 202 25.51 -31.71 -20.72
N GLU A 203 24.98 -30.61 -20.18
CA GLU A 203 25.81 -29.50 -19.68
C GLU A 203 25.92 -29.54 -18.15
N GLU A 204 24.81 -29.71 -17.43
CA GLU A 204 24.77 -29.75 -15.96
C GLU A 204 23.53 -30.54 -15.47
N GLY A 205 23.55 -31.05 -14.25
CA GLY A 205 22.38 -31.68 -13.61
C GLY A 205 21.88 -32.99 -14.23
N GLY A 206 20.90 -33.62 -13.59
CA GLY A 206 20.06 -34.68 -14.14
C GLY A 206 20.68 -36.02 -14.59
N LYS A 207 19.84 -36.80 -15.29
CA LYS A 207 20.14 -38.02 -16.06
C LYS A 207 19.93 -37.76 -17.55
N ASN A 208 20.61 -38.54 -18.39
CA ASN A 208 20.62 -38.38 -19.86
C ASN A 208 19.25 -38.58 -20.58
N ASN A 209 18.15 -38.77 -19.87
CA ASN A 209 16.84 -39.12 -20.41
C ASN A 209 15.68 -38.24 -19.89
N GLU A 210 15.97 -37.19 -19.12
CA GLU A 210 14.94 -36.31 -18.55
C GLU A 210 14.46 -35.29 -19.58
N PHE A 211 15.38 -34.70 -20.36
CA PHE A 211 15.05 -34.02 -21.62
C PHE A 211 14.92 -35.03 -22.76
N ARG A 212 13.84 -34.95 -23.55
CA ARG A 212 13.53 -35.90 -24.62
C ARG A 212 12.95 -35.22 -25.86
N TRP A 213 13.43 -35.59 -27.04
CA TRP A 213 12.83 -35.18 -28.31
C TRP A 213 11.50 -35.93 -28.52
N VAL A 214 10.39 -35.19 -28.56
CA VAL A 214 9.03 -35.75 -28.76
C VAL A 214 8.62 -35.70 -30.22
N GLY A 215 9.13 -34.73 -30.99
CA GLY A 215 8.86 -34.62 -32.42
C GLY A 215 9.39 -33.34 -33.06
N PRO A 216 9.24 -33.20 -34.39
CA PRO A 216 8.70 -34.19 -35.30
C PRO A 216 9.72 -35.31 -35.59
N ALA A 217 9.32 -36.31 -36.36
CA ALA A 217 10.22 -37.38 -36.80
C ALA A 217 11.21 -36.90 -37.86
N PHE A 218 12.36 -37.57 -37.95
CA PHE A 218 13.40 -37.29 -38.94
C PHE A 218 13.18 -38.08 -40.25
N PRO A 219 13.66 -37.58 -41.41
CA PRO A 219 14.35 -36.31 -41.61
C PRO A 219 13.40 -35.10 -41.69
N ILE A 220 13.78 -34.01 -41.03
CA ILE A 220 13.02 -32.75 -41.03
C ILE A 220 13.54 -31.88 -42.17
N ARG A 221 12.66 -31.51 -43.10
CA ARG A 221 12.97 -30.61 -44.21
C ARG A 221 12.37 -29.23 -43.97
N ILE A 222 13.18 -28.19 -44.13
CA ILE A 222 12.77 -26.79 -44.02
C ILE A 222 13.24 -26.05 -45.29
N PRO A 223 12.32 -25.70 -46.21
CA PRO A 223 12.70 -25.03 -47.46
C PRO A 223 13.30 -23.64 -47.18
N PRO A 224 14.03 -23.04 -48.14
CA PRO A 224 14.53 -21.68 -48.02
C PRO A 224 13.38 -20.65 -47.99
N ASN A 225 13.74 -19.37 -47.79
CA ASN A 225 12.88 -18.17 -47.86
C ASN A 225 12.16 -17.70 -46.58
N ARG A 226 12.48 -18.22 -45.39
CA ARG A 226 12.00 -17.72 -44.07
C ARG A 226 10.48 -17.75 -43.80
N THR A 227 9.64 -18.14 -44.76
CA THR A 227 8.17 -18.18 -44.61
C THR A 227 7.64 -19.49 -44.07
N GLU A 228 8.47 -20.55 -44.05
CA GLU A 228 8.12 -21.85 -43.48
C GLU A 228 9.06 -22.18 -42.32
N SER A 229 8.46 -22.43 -41.15
CA SER A 229 9.11 -23.05 -40.00
C SER A 229 8.78 -24.54 -39.90
N LYS A 230 9.42 -25.23 -38.95
CA LYS A 230 8.95 -26.51 -38.41
C LYS A 230 9.03 -26.45 -36.88
N THR A 231 7.91 -26.72 -36.22
CA THR A 231 7.79 -26.79 -34.77
C THR A 231 8.42 -28.08 -34.24
N ILE A 232 9.46 -27.95 -33.43
CA ILE A 232 10.07 -29.05 -32.67
C ILE A 232 9.50 -29.09 -31.24
N ARG A 233 9.42 -30.29 -30.67
CA ARG A 233 8.80 -30.57 -29.37
C ARG A 233 9.80 -31.27 -28.46
N ILE A 234 10.13 -30.64 -27.34
CA ILE A 234 10.99 -31.22 -26.31
C ILE A 234 10.15 -31.43 -25.05
N ALA A 235 10.25 -32.62 -24.45
CA ALA A 235 9.75 -32.90 -23.11
C ALA A 235 10.86 -32.75 -22.08
N TYR A 236 10.50 -32.32 -20.87
CA TYR A 236 11.31 -32.40 -19.66
C TYR A 236 10.54 -33.20 -18.59
N THR A 237 11.23 -34.08 -17.89
CA THR A 237 10.67 -34.99 -16.88
C THR A 237 11.71 -35.24 -15.77
N PRO A 238 11.80 -34.38 -14.74
CA PRO A 238 12.81 -34.53 -13.69
C PRO A 238 12.59 -35.77 -12.83
N SER A 239 13.66 -36.46 -12.45
CA SER A 239 13.57 -37.77 -11.77
C SER A 239 14.33 -37.85 -10.44
N ASP A 240 15.47 -37.18 -10.28
CA ASP A 240 16.32 -37.22 -9.07
C ASP A 240 16.45 -35.84 -8.41
N TYR A 241 16.94 -35.83 -7.15
CA TYR A 241 17.33 -34.62 -6.44
C TYR A 241 18.38 -34.97 -5.36
N PRO A 242 19.40 -34.12 -5.11
CA PRO A 242 19.82 -32.99 -5.93
C PRO A 242 20.35 -33.45 -7.31
N PRO A 243 20.46 -32.54 -8.30
CA PRO A 243 20.33 -31.09 -8.21
C PRO A 243 18.91 -30.57 -8.47
N ALA A 244 18.74 -29.26 -8.27
CA ALA A 244 17.47 -28.55 -8.53
C ALA A 244 17.31 -28.10 -9.99
N GLU A 245 18.38 -28.08 -10.79
CA GLU A 245 18.41 -27.52 -12.15
C GLU A 245 19.21 -28.43 -13.10
N ASP A 246 18.59 -28.79 -14.22
CA ASP A 246 19.16 -29.64 -15.25
C ASP A 246 19.37 -28.84 -16.53
N LYS A 247 20.52 -29.03 -17.19
CA LYS A 247 20.95 -28.29 -18.39
C LYS A 247 21.50 -29.21 -19.46
N GLY A 248 21.12 -28.97 -20.71
CA GLY A 248 21.64 -29.71 -21.86
C GLY A 248 21.46 -28.99 -23.18
N ALA A 249 21.85 -29.63 -24.27
CA ALA A 249 21.73 -29.11 -25.62
C ALA A 249 21.42 -30.22 -26.64
N PHE A 250 20.41 -29.99 -27.48
CA PHE A 250 20.11 -30.80 -28.66
C PHE A 250 20.91 -30.26 -29.85
N VAL A 251 22.08 -30.85 -30.12
CA VAL A 251 22.93 -30.50 -31.26
C VAL A 251 22.39 -31.14 -32.53
N LEU A 252 22.08 -30.34 -33.55
CA LEU A 252 21.40 -30.80 -34.76
C LEU A 252 22.36 -31.48 -35.75
N GLU A 253 22.05 -32.71 -36.11
CA GLU A 253 22.70 -33.41 -37.22
C GLU A 253 21.97 -33.04 -38.52
N SER A 254 22.66 -32.36 -39.44
CA SER A 254 22.02 -31.76 -40.62
C SER A 254 22.94 -31.70 -41.84
N ASN A 255 22.38 -31.33 -42.99
CA ASN A 255 23.12 -31.08 -44.23
C ASN A 255 24.01 -29.80 -44.22
N LEU A 256 24.24 -29.20 -43.05
CA LEU A 256 25.21 -28.11 -42.90
C LEU A 256 26.64 -28.64 -43.08
N PRO A 257 27.49 -27.96 -43.87
CA PRO A 257 28.89 -28.34 -44.09
C PRO A 257 29.80 -27.92 -42.91
N ILE A 258 29.42 -28.29 -41.69
CA ILE A 258 30.10 -27.94 -40.44
C ILE A 258 30.62 -29.22 -39.79
N THR A 259 31.94 -29.39 -39.80
CA THR A 259 32.63 -30.56 -39.22
C THR A 259 32.96 -30.38 -37.73
N GLU A 260 33.10 -29.14 -37.26
CA GLU A 260 33.42 -28.83 -35.86
C GLU A 260 32.17 -28.89 -34.97
N GLN A 261 32.20 -29.72 -33.94
CA GLN A 261 31.06 -29.96 -33.02
C GLN A 261 30.60 -28.70 -32.28
N ALA A 262 31.53 -27.83 -31.88
CA ALA A 262 31.22 -26.57 -31.21
C ALA A 262 30.43 -25.59 -32.10
N SER A 263 30.73 -25.60 -33.40
CA SER A 263 30.08 -24.75 -34.41
C SER A 263 28.77 -25.32 -34.97
N LYS A 264 28.36 -26.54 -34.58
CA LYS A 264 27.06 -27.10 -34.99
C LYS A 264 25.90 -26.36 -34.31
N PRO A 265 24.78 -26.11 -35.01
CA PRO A 265 23.58 -25.54 -34.39
C PRO A 265 23.07 -26.42 -33.26
N ARG A 266 22.68 -25.80 -32.15
CA ARG A 266 22.23 -26.49 -30.95
C ARG A 266 21.09 -25.72 -30.30
N LEU A 267 20.05 -26.42 -29.86
CA LEU A 267 19.05 -25.85 -28.95
C LEU A 267 19.46 -26.18 -27.51
N LYS A 268 19.81 -25.17 -26.71
CA LYS A 268 19.97 -25.36 -25.27
C LYS A 268 18.61 -25.55 -24.60
N VAL A 269 18.58 -26.38 -23.56
CA VAL A 269 17.42 -26.65 -22.72
C VAL A 269 17.83 -26.53 -21.26
N VAL A 270 16.97 -25.91 -20.46
CA VAL A 270 17.12 -25.79 -19.00
C VAL A 270 15.78 -26.12 -18.36
N GLY A 271 15.79 -26.75 -17.19
CA GLY A 271 14.60 -27.10 -16.43
C GLY A 271 14.94 -27.27 -14.96
N LYS A 272 13.93 -27.18 -14.10
CA LYS A 272 14.08 -27.34 -12.65
C LYS A 272 13.11 -28.36 -12.11
N MET A 273 13.56 -29.17 -11.16
CA MET A 273 12.62 -29.96 -10.37
C MET A 273 11.97 -29.05 -9.33
N ALA A 274 10.64 -28.90 -9.41
CA ALA A 274 9.86 -28.16 -8.44
C ALA A 274 9.85 -28.92 -7.11
N ILE A 275 10.15 -28.23 -6.01
CA ILE A 275 10.26 -28.83 -4.68
C ILE A 275 9.36 -28.12 -3.67
N ALA A 276 8.86 -28.87 -2.69
CA ALA A 276 8.31 -28.28 -1.49
C ALA A 276 9.47 -27.96 -0.54
N LEU A 277 9.43 -26.80 0.11
CA LEU A 277 10.40 -26.41 1.14
C LEU A 277 9.65 -25.83 2.34
N VAL A 278 9.99 -26.30 3.54
CA VAL A 278 9.43 -25.83 4.81
C VAL A 278 10.37 -24.85 5.50
N GLN A 279 9.82 -23.72 5.92
CA GLN A 279 10.48 -22.78 6.81
C GLN A 279 9.67 -22.66 8.10
N ILE A 280 10.37 -22.62 9.24
CA ILE A 280 9.73 -22.61 10.57
C ILE A 280 10.26 -21.43 11.38
N PHE A 281 9.35 -20.62 11.91
CA PHE A 281 9.67 -19.41 12.68
C PHE A 281 8.89 -19.33 14.00
N PRO A 282 9.54 -19.42 15.16
CA PRO A 282 8.97 -19.02 16.43
C PRO A 282 8.41 -17.59 16.38
N LEU A 283 7.22 -17.36 16.92
CA LEU A 283 6.59 -16.04 16.94
C LEU A 283 6.79 -15.37 18.30
N TYR A 284 7.70 -14.41 18.31
CA TYR A 284 8.00 -13.49 19.42
C TYR A 284 7.52 -12.07 19.07
N PRO A 285 7.50 -11.14 20.04
CA PRO A 285 7.35 -9.71 19.75
C PRO A 285 8.37 -9.22 18.71
N GLY A 286 7.97 -8.27 17.87
CA GLY A 286 8.81 -7.73 16.79
C GLY A 286 10.01 -6.95 17.33
N CYS A 287 11.21 -7.26 16.82
CA CYS A 287 12.47 -6.74 17.33
C CYS A 287 13.03 -5.56 16.49
N LYS A 288 13.97 -4.81 17.05
CA LYS A 288 14.74 -3.75 16.33
C LYS A 288 16.26 -3.92 16.43
N GLU A 289 16.72 -4.66 17.43
CA GLU A 289 18.12 -4.96 17.71
C GLU A 289 18.22 -6.33 18.40
N ASP A 290 19.39 -6.97 18.34
CA ASP A 290 19.60 -8.30 18.94
C ASP A 290 19.29 -8.34 20.44
N LYS A 291 19.49 -7.23 21.15
CA LYS A 291 19.27 -7.15 22.60
C LYS A 291 17.85 -7.55 22.98
N SER A 292 16.84 -7.04 22.27
CA SER A 292 15.42 -7.38 22.49
C SER A 292 15.10 -8.86 22.30
N CYS A 293 15.95 -9.61 21.60
CA CYS A 293 15.82 -11.06 21.42
C CYS A 293 16.63 -11.84 22.47
N GLN A 294 17.82 -11.34 22.82
CA GLN A 294 18.68 -11.89 23.87
C GLN A 294 18.08 -11.75 25.27
N ASP A 295 17.16 -10.81 25.48
CA ASP A 295 16.34 -10.70 26.68
C ASP A 295 15.31 -11.84 26.81
N ILE A 296 14.94 -12.51 25.70
CA ILE A 296 14.09 -13.71 25.69
C ILE A 296 14.95 -14.98 25.84
N ASP A 297 16.01 -15.10 25.04
CA ASP A 297 17.00 -16.18 25.12
C ASP A 297 18.31 -15.80 24.39
N GLU A 298 19.47 -16.10 24.98
CA GLU A 298 20.80 -15.76 24.41
C GLU A 298 21.08 -16.34 23.02
N ARG A 299 20.32 -17.36 22.59
CA ARG A 299 20.40 -17.97 21.25
C ARG A 299 19.66 -17.19 20.16
N LEU A 300 18.87 -16.17 20.51
CA LEU A 300 18.02 -15.43 19.58
C LEU A 300 18.65 -14.10 19.14
N PHE A 301 18.58 -13.83 17.84
CA PHE A 301 19.09 -12.64 17.16
C PHE A 301 17.97 -12.00 16.35
N CYS A 302 18.02 -10.68 16.16
CA CYS A 302 17.00 -9.94 15.44
C CYS A 302 17.26 -9.98 13.93
N GLN A 303 16.47 -10.78 13.21
CA GLN A 303 16.72 -11.10 11.81
C GLN A 303 15.56 -10.66 10.90
N GLU A 304 15.90 -10.25 9.68
CA GLU A 304 14.93 -9.82 8.66
C GLU A 304 14.29 -11.05 7.97
N ASP A 305 13.02 -11.32 8.28
CA ASP A 305 12.18 -12.22 7.49
C ASP A 305 11.80 -11.53 6.18
N LYS A 306 12.67 -11.67 5.16
CA LYS A 306 12.49 -11.09 3.82
C LYS A 306 11.22 -11.56 3.10
N ALA A 307 10.66 -12.71 3.48
CA ALA A 307 9.42 -13.23 2.91
C ALA A 307 8.18 -12.69 3.64
N GLY A 308 8.26 -12.46 4.95
CA GLY A 308 7.21 -11.83 5.77
C GLY A 308 7.28 -10.30 5.88
N GLN A 309 8.36 -9.66 5.39
CA GLN A 309 8.62 -8.22 5.47
C GLN A 309 8.65 -7.65 6.90
N GLN A 310 9.21 -8.42 7.84
CA GLN A 310 9.22 -8.11 9.28
C GLN A 310 10.54 -8.54 9.96
N THR A 311 10.88 -7.92 11.09
CA THR A 311 12.02 -8.30 11.93
C THR A 311 11.57 -9.19 13.08
N LEU A 312 12.14 -10.40 13.16
CA LEU A 312 11.78 -11.45 14.11
C LEU A 312 12.99 -11.92 14.91
N CYS A 313 12.77 -12.32 16.16
CA CYS A 313 13.77 -13.02 16.96
C CYS A 313 13.92 -14.47 16.49
N GLN A 314 15.10 -14.82 15.98
CA GLN A 314 15.38 -16.13 15.39
C GLN A 314 16.77 -16.64 15.82
N VAL A 315 16.93 -17.96 15.87
CA VAL A 315 18.25 -18.63 15.94
C VAL A 315 19.02 -18.40 14.63
N LYS A 316 20.32 -18.70 14.58
CA LYS A 316 21.10 -18.46 13.35
C LYS A 316 20.69 -19.42 12.23
N GLU A 317 20.94 -19.00 10.98
CA GLU A 317 20.66 -19.82 9.81
C GLU A 317 21.34 -21.21 9.92
N GLY A 318 20.53 -22.27 9.84
CA GLY A 318 20.95 -23.66 10.01
C GLY A 318 20.80 -24.24 11.43
N GLU A 319 20.56 -23.42 12.45
CA GLU A 319 20.25 -23.88 13.81
C GLU A 319 18.76 -24.29 13.94
N THR A 320 18.45 -25.20 14.87
CA THR A 320 17.06 -25.66 15.10
C THR A 320 16.24 -24.55 15.80
N PRO A 321 15.10 -24.10 15.25
CA PRO A 321 14.33 -23.01 15.83
C PRO A 321 13.86 -23.28 17.26
N LEU A 322 14.06 -22.29 18.14
CA LEU A 322 13.70 -22.34 19.56
C LEU A 322 12.36 -21.64 19.81
N LEU A 323 11.38 -22.36 20.36
CA LEU A 323 10.16 -21.81 20.93
C LEU A 323 10.27 -21.76 22.47
N LYS A 324 10.66 -20.59 22.96
CA LYS A 324 10.84 -20.27 24.37
C LYS A 324 9.53 -19.78 24.96
N PHE A 325 8.97 -20.57 25.86
CA PHE A 325 7.82 -20.16 26.65
C PHE A 325 8.26 -19.16 27.72
N PRO A 326 7.41 -18.18 28.06
CA PRO A 326 7.67 -17.24 29.14
C PRO A 326 7.83 -17.98 30.48
N TYR A 327 8.19 -17.27 31.54
CA TYR A 327 7.92 -17.83 32.87
C TYR A 327 6.41 -18.05 33.01
N THR A 328 6.02 -19.13 33.67
CA THR A 328 4.61 -19.41 33.96
C THR A 328 4.57 -20.11 35.30
N ARG A 329 3.77 -19.59 36.22
CA ARG A 329 3.66 -20.20 37.55
C ARG A 329 3.01 -21.57 37.48
N ARG A 330 3.50 -22.48 38.33
CA ARG A 330 2.98 -23.84 38.53
C ARG A 330 1.44 -23.91 38.49
N GLY A 331 0.90 -24.60 37.50
CA GLY A 331 -0.55 -24.81 37.32
C GLY A 331 -1.33 -23.67 36.64
N LYS A 332 -0.69 -22.52 36.36
CA LYS A 332 -1.15 -21.59 35.30
C LYS A 332 -0.80 -22.18 33.93
N ALA A 333 -1.43 -21.68 32.88
CA ALA A 333 -1.19 -22.10 31.50
C ALA A 333 -0.91 -20.89 30.62
N THR A 334 0.20 -20.94 29.87
CA THR A 334 0.56 -19.91 28.88
C THR A 334 0.53 -20.53 27.48
N THR A 335 0.62 -19.69 26.44
CA THR A 335 0.76 -20.15 25.05
C THR A 335 1.87 -19.43 24.30
N ARG A 336 2.56 -20.17 23.43
CA ARG A 336 3.45 -19.61 22.40
C ARG A 336 3.09 -20.21 21.05
N SER A 337 3.36 -19.46 19.99
CA SER A 337 3.04 -19.87 18.62
C SER A 337 4.29 -19.90 17.75
N PHE A 338 4.26 -20.72 16.71
CA PHE A 338 5.24 -20.67 15.64
C PHE A 338 4.54 -20.74 14.27
N LEU A 339 5.22 -20.23 13.25
CA LEU A 339 4.78 -20.20 11.87
C LEU A 339 5.42 -21.35 11.10
N ILE A 340 4.62 -22.07 10.32
CA ILE A 340 5.10 -22.95 9.25
C ILE A 340 4.81 -22.25 7.93
N ARG A 341 5.82 -22.02 7.08
CA ARG A 341 5.68 -21.39 5.77
C ARG A 341 6.17 -22.32 4.66
N SER A 342 5.44 -22.36 3.54
CA SER A 342 5.88 -22.97 2.29
C SER A 342 6.70 -21.95 1.48
N VAL A 343 7.96 -22.29 1.19
CA VAL A 343 8.89 -21.42 0.42
C VAL A 343 9.41 -22.05 -0.88
N GLY A 344 8.93 -23.25 -1.22
CA GLY A 344 9.20 -23.94 -2.49
C GLY A 344 8.16 -23.63 -3.58
N GLU A 345 8.35 -24.16 -4.78
CA GLU A 345 7.50 -23.87 -5.94
C GLU A 345 6.19 -24.67 -5.97
N VAL A 346 6.05 -25.72 -5.14
CA VAL A 346 4.89 -26.64 -5.12
C VAL A 346 4.32 -26.83 -3.71
N PRO A 347 3.06 -27.29 -3.57
CA PRO A 347 2.37 -27.30 -2.28
C PRO A 347 3.05 -28.18 -1.23
N LEU A 348 3.35 -27.57 -0.08
CA LEU A 348 3.92 -28.21 1.10
C LEU A 348 2.83 -28.95 1.86
N LYS A 349 2.87 -30.28 1.81
CA LYS A 349 1.96 -31.22 2.46
C LYS A 349 2.58 -31.62 3.81
N VAL A 350 2.13 -30.99 4.89
CA VAL A 350 2.48 -31.36 6.27
C VAL A 350 1.61 -32.55 6.68
N SER A 351 2.23 -33.70 6.91
CA SER A 351 1.54 -34.96 7.18
C SER A 351 1.15 -35.11 8.63
N THR A 352 2.01 -34.71 9.58
CA THR A 352 1.70 -34.69 11.01
C THR A 352 2.66 -33.78 11.79
N LEU A 353 2.27 -33.46 13.03
CA LEU A 353 3.10 -32.81 14.04
C LEU A 353 3.25 -33.79 15.21
N GLN A 354 4.47 -34.06 15.69
CA GLN A 354 4.71 -35.07 16.72
C GLN A 354 5.78 -34.64 17.72
N PHE A 355 5.55 -34.85 19.01
CA PHE A 355 6.58 -34.70 20.03
C PHE A 355 7.60 -35.85 19.95
N VAL A 356 8.89 -35.51 19.92
CA VAL A 356 10.00 -36.47 19.93
C VAL A 356 10.43 -36.70 21.38
N ALA A 357 10.69 -37.95 21.76
CA ALA A 357 11.12 -38.28 23.13
C ALA A 357 12.62 -37.97 23.33
N PRO A 358 13.03 -37.35 24.46
CA PRO A 358 12.21 -36.87 25.56
C PRO A 358 11.58 -35.49 25.28
N THR A 359 10.28 -35.39 25.48
CA THR A 359 9.54 -34.11 25.57
C THR A 359 8.70 -34.15 26.84
N SER A 360 8.69 -33.05 27.59
CA SER A 360 7.86 -32.96 28.80
C SER A 360 6.37 -33.08 28.51
N SER A 361 5.65 -33.69 29.45
CA SER A 361 4.19 -33.83 29.44
C SER A 361 3.44 -32.52 29.76
N GLU A 362 4.16 -31.42 29.90
CA GLU A 362 3.66 -30.08 30.14
C GLU A 362 3.47 -29.27 28.85
N PHE A 363 4.06 -29.70 27.74
CA PHE A 363 3.78 -29.15 26.41
C PHE A 363 2.60 -29.88 25.78
N VAL A 364 1.56 -29.12 25.40
CA VAL A 364 0.34 -29.63 24.79
C VAL A 364 0.11 -28.93 23.45
N ILE A 365 -0.05 -29.71 22.39
CA ILE A 365 -0.50 -29.22 21.08
C ILE A 365 -2.01 -29.51 20.92
N PRO A 366 -2.86 -28.51 20.64
CA PRO A 366 -4.29 -28.71 20.43
C PRO A 366 -4.59 -29.69 19.26
N PRO A 367 -5.57 -30.62 19.40
CA PRO A 367 -5.79 -31.71 18.43
C PRO A 367 -6.12 -31.27 16.98
N GLU A 368 -6.55 -30.03 16.76
CA GLU A 368 -6.80 -29.44 15.44
C GLU A 368 -5.51 -29.15 14.64
N PHE A 369 -4.36 -29.08 15.29
CA PHE A 369 -3.05 -28.95 14.63
C PHE A 369 -2.41 -30.30 14.29
N LEU A 370 -2.84 -31.39 14.93
CA LEU A 370 -2.38 -32.77 14.65
C LEU A 370 -2.92 -33.36 13.33
N LYS A 371 -3.84 -32.66 12.65
CA LYS A 371 -4.44 -33.12 11.40
C LYS A 371 -3.57 -32.71 10.20
N PRO A 372 -3.36 -33.60 9.19
CA PRO A 372 -2.61 -33.26 7.98
C PRO A 372 -3.17 -32.02 7.27
N PHE A 373 -2.30 -31.23 6.65
CA PHE A 373 -2.69 -30.03 5.89
C PHE A 373 -1.72 -29.71 4.75
N THR A 374 -2.19 -28.92 3.79
CA THR A 374 -1.38 -28.44 2.67
C THR A 374 -1.26 -26.91 2.72
N LEU A 375 -0.06 -26.40 2.45
CA LEU A 375 0.21 -24.98 2.20
C LEU A 375 0.64 -24.82 0.75
N GLU A 376 -0.14 -24.06 -0.02
CA GLU A 376 0.28 -23.60 -1.36
C GLU A 376 1.58 -22.77 -1.27
N PRO A 377 2.34 -22.60 -2.36
CA PRO A 377 3.52 -21.74 -2.39
C PRO A 377 3.28 -20.34 -1.79
N SER A 378 4.23 -19.88 -0.98
CA SER A 378 4.15 -18.63 -0.21
C SER A 378 2.94 -18.54 0.74
N LYS A 379 2.35 -19.66 1.16
CA LYS A 379 1.36 -19.71 2.25
C LYS A 379 1.97 -20.21 3.54
N GLU A 380 1.33 -19.80 4.63
CA GLU A 380 1.80 -20.02 5.98
C GLU A 380 0.64 -20.37 6.92
N ARG A 381 0.94 -21.09 8.00
CA ARG A 381 0.00 -21.46 9.06
C ARG A 381 0.66 -21.29 10.41
N ILE A 382 -0.02 -20.60 11.31
CA ILE A 382 0.36 -20.49 12.72
C ILE A 382 -0.07 -21.77 13.44
N ILE A 383 0.85 -22.33 14.23
CA ILE A 383 0.63 -23.44 15.16
C ILE A 383 0.82 -22.88 16.57
N THR A 384 -0.17 -23.07 17.45
CA THR A 384 -0.11 -22.62 18.86
C THR A 384 0.07 -23.82 19.78
N LEU A 385 1.00 -23.73 20.74
CA LEU A 385 1.18 -24.71 21.80
C LEU A 385 0.83 -24.08 23.15
N GLN A 386 0.30 -24.90 24.05
CA GLN A 386 0.11 -24.58 25.45
C GLN A 386 1.24 -25.19 26.28
N TYR A 387 1.68 -24.46 27.31
CA TYR A 387 2.61 -24.91 28.34
C TYR A 387 1.96 -24.75 29.72
N THR A 388 2.13 -25.72 30.63
CA THR A 388 1.44 -25.75 31.93
C THR A 388 2.31 -26.46 33.00
N PRO A 389 3.32 -25.79 33.58
CA PRO A 389 4.32 -26.38 34.48
C PRO A 389 3.72 -27.05 35.73
N LYS A 390 4.16 -28.27 36.08
CA LYS A 390 3.70 -29.00 37.28
C LYS A 390 4.66 -28.89 38.47
N ASP A 391 5.89 -28.45 38.26
CA ASP A 391 6.83 -28.05 39.32
C ASP A 391 7.65 -26.80 38.92
N ALA A 392 8.97 -26.78 39.17
CA ALA A 392 9.87 -25.65 38.93
C ALA A 392 11.20 -26.07 38.26
N VAL A 393 11.26 -27.28 37.69
CA VAL A 393 12.36 -27.74 36.84
C VAL A 393 12.21 -27.13 35.43
N VAL A 394 13.33 -27.00 34.69
CA VAL A 394 13.29 -26.56 33.29
C VAL A 394 12.69 -27.67 32.42
N ASP A 395 11.44 -27.51 32.02
CA ASP A 395 10.82 -28.34 30.99
C ASP A 395 11.45 -28.10 29.62
N LYS A 396 11.72 -29.20 28.90
CA LYS A 396 12.22 -29.20 27.52
C LYS A 396 11.49 -30.22 26.64
N GLY A 397 11.58 -30.04 25.33
CA GLY A 397 11.13 -31.01 24.34
C GLY A 397 11.47 -30.62 22.91
N THR A 398 11.00 -31.43 21.97
CA THR A 398 11.15 -31.20 20.53
C THR A 398 9.85 -31.57 19.82
N LEU A 399 9.29 -30.64 19.05
CA LEU A 399 8.16 -30.92 18.15
C LEU A 399 8.69 -31.06 16.73
N ARG A 400 8.42 -32.21 16.09
CA ARG A 400 8.80 -32.51 14.71
C ARG A 400 7.64 -32.25 13.75
N VAL A 401 7.92 -31.47 12.71
CA VAL A 401 7.06 -31.28 11.54
C VAL A 401 7.45 -32.32 10.49
N PHE A 402 6.54 -33.23 10.16
CA PHE A 402 6.73 -34.19 9.06
C PHE A 402 6.10 -33.64 7.78
N SER A 403 6.85 -33.54 6.68
CA SER A 403 6.38 -32.93 5.42
C SER A 403 6.91 -33.63 4.17
N ASN A 404 6.47 -33.18 2.99
CA ASN A 404 7.03 -33.57 1.68
C ASN A 404 8.20 -32.69 1.22
N ASP A 405 8.80 -31.89 2.11
CA ASP A 405 10.08 -31.23 1.84
C ASP A 405 11.16 -32.29 1.55
N VAL A 406 11.94 -32.08 0.48
CA VAL A 406 12.97 -33.03 0.02
C VAL A 406 14.32 -32.86 0.72
N GLU A 407 14.59 -31.67 1.27
CA GLU A 407 15.78 -31.37 2.09
C GLU A 407 15.51 -31.63 3.58
N LYS A 408 14.31 -31.26 4.05
CA LYS A 408 13.89 -31.28 5.46
C LYS A 408 12.53 -31.97 5.66
N PRO A 409 12.39 -33.26 5.26
CA PRO A 409 11.15 -34.02 5.47
C PRO A 409 10.77 -34.14 6.96
N GLU A 410 11.76 -34.02 7.84
CA GLU A 410 11.63 -33.97 9.30
C GLU A 410 12.27 -32.67 9.81
N ALA A 411 11.45 -31.66 10.12
CA ALA A 411 11.91 -30.35 10.58
C ALA A 411 11.52 -30.12 12.05
N ASP A 412 12.51 -29.97 12.92
CA ASP A 412 12.33 -29.88 14.37
C ASP A 412 12.17 -28.44 14.89
N VAL A 413 11.44 -28.30 15.99
CA VAL A 413 11.32 -27.09 16.82
C VAL A 413 11.67 -27.46 18.26
N LEU A 414 12.67 -26.80 18.84
CA LEU A 414 13.02 -26.97 20.25
C LEU A 414 12.01 -26.23 21.12
N LEU A 415 11.50 -26.90 22.15
CA LEU A 415 10.57 -26.35 23.14
C LEU A 415 11.31 -26.22 24.47
N GLU A 416 11.24 -25.05 25.09
CA GLU A 416 11.78 -24.84 26.43
C GLU A 416 10.87 -23.93 27.26
N GLY A 417 10.65 -24.28 28.52
CA GLY A 417 10.16 -23.35 29.53
C GLY A 417 11.24 -22.36 29.97
N THR A 418 10.82 -21.23 30.53
CA THR A 418 11.69 -20.33 31.30
C THR A 418 11.49 -20.64 32.80
N PRO A 419 12.56 -21.00 33.56
CA PRO A 419 12.43 -21.42 34.96
C PRO A 419 12.28 -20.25 35.94
N THR A 420 12.59 -19.02 35.51
CA THR A 420 12.68 -17.85 36.38
C THR A 420 12.09 -16.61 35.72
N GLY A 421 11.14 -15.95 36.38
CA GLY A 421 10.52 -14.72 35.90
C GLY A 421 9.54 -14.10 36.90
N CYS A 422 8.93 -12.99 36.48
CA CYS A 422 7.79 -12.34 37.12
C CYS A 422 6.50 -13.18 36.91
N ASP A 423 5.51 -13.04 37.81
CA ASP A 423 4.08 -13.41 37.61
C ASP A 423 3.30 -12.46 38.54
N LEU A 424 2.68 -11.43 37.96
CA LEU A 424 2.15 -10.25 38.63
C LEU A 424 0.62 -10.27 38.65
N GLU A 425 0.01 -10.68 39.76
CA GLU A 425 -1.44 -10.61 39.89
C GLU A 425 -1.88 -9.28 40.52
N VAL A 426 -2.79 -8.57 39.85
CA VAL A 426 -3.47 -7.38 40.39
C VAL A 426 -4.83 -7.72 41.01
N LYS A 427 -5.10 -7.19 42.21
CA LYS A 427 -6.37 -7.42 42.94
C LYS A 427 -6.91 -6.14 43.59
N PRO A 428 -8.19 -5.79 43.38
CA PRO A 428 -9.17 -6.47 42.50
C PRO A 428 -8.95 -6.13 41.00
N LEU A 429 -9.49 -6.97 40.11
CA LEU A 429 -9.53 -6.72 38.65
C LEU A 429 -10.66 -5.75 38.24
N GLU A 430 -11.65 -5.54 39.11
CA GLU A 430 -12.76 -4.61 38.89
C GLU A 430 -13.08 -3.87 40.20
N ILE A 431 -13.25 -2.55 40.12
CA ILE A 431 -13.69 -1.69 41.23
C ILE A 431 -15.00 -1.04 40.83
N THR A 432 -16.10 -1.44 41.48
CA THR A 432 -17.35 -0.67 41.45
C THR A 432 -17.37 0.29 42.62
N PHE A 433 -17.36 1.59 42.35
CA PHE A 433 -17.41 2.62 43.38
C PHE A 433 -18.85 2.77 43.91
N PRO A 434 -19.07 2.81 45.25
CA PRO A 434 -20.35 3.19 45.82
C PRO A 434 -20.57 4.70 45.74
N ILE A 435 -21.80 5.14 45.99
CA ILE A 435 -22.12 6.56 46.12
C ILE A 435 -21.32 7.16 47.30
N PRO A 436 -20.46 8.18 47.09
CA PRO A 436 -19.58 8.69 48.15
C PRO A 436 -20.32 9.25 49.36
N SER A 437 -19.77 9.00 50.56
CA SER A 437 -20.40 9.39 51.84
C SER A 437 -20.29 10.89 52.16
N ASP A 438 -19.22 11.56 51.69
CA ASP A 438 -19.08 13.02 51.62
C ASP A 438 -18.60 13.39 50.20
N PRO A 439 -19.35 14.19 49.43
CA PRO A 439 -18.95 14.59 48.09
C PRO A 439 -17.64 15.40 48.02
N ASN A 440 -17.18 15.99 49.13
CA ASN A 440 -15.92 16.74 49.20
C ASN A 440 -14.73 15.85 49.61
N LYS A 441 -14.98 14.57 49.91
CA LYS A 441 -13.99 13.62 50.40
C LYS A 441 -14.29 12.23 49.82
N PRO A 442 -13.92 11.98 48.55
CA PRO A 442 -14.18 10.70 47.91
C PRO A 442 -13.43 9.57 48.63
N ASP A 443 -14.07 8.40 48.70
CA ASP A 443 -13.49 7.20 49.30
C ASP A 443 -12.42 6.58 48.35
N SER A 444 -11.26 6.22 48.91
CA SER A 444 -10.11 5.67 48.17
C SER A 444 -10.04 4.16 48.27
N TYR A 445 -9.94 3.48 47.12
CA TYR A 445 -9.93 2.03 47.00
C TYR A 445 -8.51 1.52 46.71
N PRO A 446 -7.99 0.52 47.44
CA PRO A 446 -6.66 -0.01 47.21
C PRO A 446 -6.62 -0.95 46.01
N VAL A 447 -5.64 -0.75 45.14
CA VAL A 447 -5.23 -1.70 44.09
C VAL A 447 -3.93 -2.34 44.56
N ASN A 448 -3.93 -3.67 44.69
CA ASN A 448 -2.79 -4.42 45.22
C ASN A 448 -2.18 -5.26 44.10
N LEU A 449 -0.91 -4.99 43.81
CA LEU A 449 -0.06 -5.79 42.93
C LEU A 449 0.69 -6.79 43.79
N THR A 450 0.78 -8.06 43.38
CA THR A 450 1.52 -9.11 44.10
C THR A 450 2.32 -9.95 43.13
N ASN A 451 3.63 -10.01 43.34
CA ASN A 451 4.53 -10.89 42.59
C ASN A 451 4.46 -12.30 43.18
N TYR A 452 3.90 -13.24 42.42
CA TYR A 452 3.87 -14.67 42.73
C TYR A 452 4.91 -15.48 41.93
N GLY A 453 5.67 -14.82 41.06
CA GLY A 453 6.85 -15.34 40.39
C GLY A 453 8.03 -15.55 41.35
N ASN A 454 9.12 -16.07 40.80
CA ASN A 454 10.34 -16.41 41.54
C ASN A 454 11.54 -15.51 41.17
N ALA A 455 11.41 -14.69 40.13
CA ALA A 455 12.22 -13.49 39.92
C ALA A 455 11.42 -12.23 40.29
N PRO A 456 12.06 -11.07 40.47
CA PRO A 456 11.36 -9.83 40.77
C PRO A 456 10.62 -9.29 39.55
N CYS A 457 9.47 -8.64 39.78
CA CYS A 457 8.79 -7.85 38.75
C CYS A 457 9.24 -6.39 38.80
N ILE A 458 9.32 -5.71 37.66
CA ILE A 458 9.60 -4.29 37.49
C ILE A 458 8.37 -3.62 36.87
N LEU A 459 7.83 -2.61 37.53
CA LEU A 459 6.70 -1.83 37.03
C LEU A 459 7.19 -0.69 36.12
N SER A 460 6.92 -0.81 34.82
CA SER A 460 7.26 0.19 33.80
C SER A 460 6.39 1.44 33.93
N SER A 461 5.06 1.27 34.00
CA SER A 461 4.13 2.40 34.12
C SER A 461 2.78 1.99 34.73
N ILE A 462 2.05 2.98 35.26
CA ILE A 462 0.64 2.83 35.68
C ILE A 462 -0.10 4.11 35.28
N TYR A 463 -1.18 4.00 34.49
CA TYR A 463 -1.92 5.14 33.94
C TYR A 463 -3.41 4.82 33.69
N MET A 464 -4.24 5.85 33.53
CA MET A 464 -5.64 5.68 33.08
C MET A 464 -5.71 5.49 31.57
N LYS A 465 -6.51 4.53 31.09
CA LYS A 465 -6.72 4.26 29.66
C LYS A 465 -7.36 5.44 28.93
N SER A 466 -8.15 6.26 29.62
CA SER A 466 -8.66 7.55 29.13
C SER A 466 -7.60 8.66 29.00
N GLY A 467 -6.49 8.57 29.74
CA GLY A 467 -5.53 9.65 29.95
C GLY A 467 -6.04 10.81 30.84
N LEU A 468 -7.13 10.63 31.60
CA LEU A 468 -7.77 11.67 32.41
C LEU A 468 -7.74 11.35 33.92
N ASP A 469 -7.45 12.35 34.75
CA ASP A 469 -7.53 12.29 36.23
C ASP A 469 -8.94 12.70 36.78
N ASP A 470 -9.95 12.78 35.91
CA ASP A 470 -11.35 13.06 36.24
C ASP A 470 -12.26 12.16 35.40
N PRO A 471 -13.21 11.41 36.02
CA PRO A 471 -13.57 11.43 37.44
C PRO A 471 -12.64 10.61 38.34
N TYR A 472 -11.87 9.66 37.78
CA TYR A 472 -11.01 8.77 38.56
C TYR A 472 -9.63 9.37 38.78
N LYS A 473 -9.11 9.28 40.02
CA LYS A 473 -7.78 9.78 40.36
C LYS A 473 -6.99 8.77 41.15
N MET A 474 -5.76 8.51 40.70
CA MET A 474 -4.82 7.66 41.45
C MET A 474 -4.01 8.48 42.47
N ALA A 475 -3.64 7.82 43.57
CA ALA A 475 -2.80 8.34 44.63
C ALA A 475 -1.94 7.21 45.23
N SER A 476 -0.81 7.57 45.83
CA SER A 476 0.19 6.61 46.34
C SER A 476 0.74 5.66 45.26
N LEU A 477 0.88 6.16 44.03
CA LEU A 477 1.48 5.40 42.93
C LEU A 477 2.94 5.00 43.25
N PRO A 478 3.42 3.86 42.72
CA PRO A 478 4.83 3.52 42.73
C PRO A 478 5.67 4.58 42.00
N LYS A 479 6.98 4.55 42.23
CA LYS A 479 7.94 5.21 41.33
C LYS A 479 8.02 4.43 40.01
N PRO A 480 8.45 5.06 38.90
CA PRO A 480 8.91 4.33 37.73
C PRO A 480 9.97 3.29 38.10
N ASP A 481 10.00 2.19 37.36
CA ASP A 481 10.90 1.05 37.56
C ASP A 481 10.79 0.43 38.98
N ALA A 482 9.62 0.50 39.61
CA ALA A 482 9.40 -0.03 40.95
C ALA A 482 9.47 -1.56 40.96
N LYS A 483 10.45 -2.07 41.70
CA LYS A 483 10.73 -3.50 41.85
C LYS A 483 9.87 -4.14 42.94
N ILE A 484 9.15 -5.22 42.61
CA ILE A 484 8.45 -6.09 43.54
C ILE A 484 9.20 -7.44 43.61
N GLU A 485 9.90 -7.69 44.71
CA GLU A 485 10.61 -8.96 44.95
C GLU A 485 9.61 -10.15 45.03
N PRO A 486 10.05 -11.41 44.81
CA PRO A 486 9.20 -12.60 44.90
C PRO A 486 8.39 -12.72 46.20
N ASN A 487 7.07 -12.98 46.09
CA ASN A 487 6.08 -12.96 47.18
C ASN A 487 5.86 -11.58 47.83
N GLY A 488 6.45 -10.51 47.28
CA GLY A 488 6.20 -9.14 47.66
C GLY A 488 4.89 -8.59 47.09
N SER A 489 4.38 -7.54 47.71
CA SER A 489 3.21 -6.80 47.24
C SER A 489 3.46 -5.29 47.26
N LEU A 490 2.84 -4.57 46.33
CA LEU A 490 2.81 -3.11 46.29
C LEU A 490 1.36 -2.64 46.15
N SER A 491 0.97 -1.63 46.92
CA SER A 491 -0.40 -1.10 46.90
C SER A 491 -0.39 0.39 46.54
N PHE A 492 -1.21 0.76 45.56
CA PHE A 492 -1.60 2.15 45.32
C PHE A 492 -3.11 2.30 45.53
N THR A 493 -3.65 3.51 45.37
CA THR A 493 -5.08 3.78 45.58
C THR A 493 -5.70 4.54 44.42
N VAL A 494 -6.99 4.31 44.19
CA VAL A 494 -7.81 5.07 43.24
C VAL A 494 -9.10 5.57 43.91
N ALA A 495 -9.46 6.82 43.64
CA ALA A 495 -10.68 7.45 44.17
C ALA A 495 -11.55 7.97 43.01
N TYR A 496 -12.87 7.97 43.20
CA TYR A 496 -13.84 8.48 42.23
C TYR A 496 -14.42 9.82 42.68
N HIS A 497 -14.20 10.87 41.91
CA HIS A 497 -14.83 12.18 42.09
C HIS A 497 -16.22 12.17 41.44
N PRO A 498 -17.31 12.40 42.19
CA PRO A 498 -18.67 12.28 41.65
C PRO A 498 -19.11 13.45 40.74
N TYR A 499 -18.19 14.33 40.32
CA TYR A 499 -18.51 15.64 39.77
C TYR A 499 -17.78 15.95 38.45
N GLY A 500 -18.01 15.11 37.46
CA GLY A 500 -17.59 15.38 36.08
C GLY A 500 -18.35 14.50 35.11
N ARG A 501 -18.17 13.18 35.23
CA ARG A 501 -18.63 12.17 34.27
C ARG A 501 -19.00 10.86 34.96
N ARG A 502 -19.76 10.01 34.27
CA ARG A 502 -20.10 8.63 34.69
C ARG A 502 -19.59 7.61 33.66
N GLU A 503 -18.33 7.78 33.26
CA GLU A 503 -17.66 6.93 32.28
C GLU A 503 -17.03 5.71 32.98
N ILE A 504 -16.97 4.57 32.28
CA ILE A 504 -16.15 3.41 32.69
C ILE A 504 -14.74 3.65 32.15
N ASP A 505 -13.73 3.45 32.99
CA ASP A 505 -12.32 3.58 32.62
C ASP A 505 -11.54 2.34 33.08
N TYR A 506 -10.27 2.25 32.73
CA TYR A 506 -9.39 1.14 33.07
C TYR A 506 -8.03 1.68 33.50
N ILE A 507 -7.51 1.21 34.64
CA ILE A 507 -6.11 1.41 34.98
C ILE A 507 -5.30 0.41 34.15
N GLN A 508 -4.35 0.91 33.37
CA GLN A 508 -3.31 0.11 32.73
C GLN A 508 -2.11 -0.01 33.68
N ILE A 509 -1.56 -1.21 33.81
CA ILE A 509 -0.32 -1.49 34.56
C ILE A 509 0.62 -2.25 33.61
N GLU A 510 1.75 -1.64 33.26
CA GLU A 510 2.78 -2.23 32.39
C GLU A 510 3.94 -2.77 33.23
N SER A 511 4.44 -3.95 32.91
CA SER A 511 5.53 -4.61 33.64
C SER A 511 6.40 -5.52 32.77
N ASP A 512 7.44 -6.12 33.36
CA ASP A 512 8.28 -7.17 32.79
C ASP A 512 7.73 -8.60 32.98
N ASP A 513 6.41 -8.72 33.19
CA ASP A 513 5.72 -10.01 33.18
C ASP A 513 5.57 -10.53 31.73
N ASP A 514 6.30 -11.60 31.37
CA ASP A 514 6.39 -12.06 29.99
C ASP A 514 5.10 -12.71 29.43
N ASP A 515 4.15 -13.12 30.29
CA ASP A 515 2.85 -13.69 29.85
C ASP A 515 1.62 -12.82 30.11
N GLU A 516 1.64 -11.93 31.12
CA GLU A 516 0.64 -10.85 31.31
C GLU A 516 1.26 -9.43 31.37
N PRO A 517 2.01 -8.95 30.35
CA PRO A 517 2.81 -7.70 30.40
C PRO A 517 2.00 -6.40 30.55
N LEU A 518 0.69 -6.46 30.32
CA LEU A 518 -0.25 -5.36 30.45
C LEU A 518 -1.50 -5.83 31.21
N LEU A 519 -1.61 -5.47 32.48
CA LEU A 519 -2.76 -5.79 33.33
C LEU A 519 -3.78 -4.63 33.28
N GLU A 520 -5.07 -4.99 33.21
CA GLU A 520 -6.17 -4.01 33.27
C GLU A 520 -6.97 -4.13 34.58
N VAL A 521 -7.19 -3.01 35.28
CA VAL A 521 -8.18 -2.92 36.38
C VAL A 521 -9.33 -2.03 35.94
N LYS A 522 -10.52 -2.60 35.81
CA LYS A 522 -11.73 -1.90 35.34
C LYS A 522 -12.37 -1.06 36.45
N LEU A 523 -12.70 0.19 36.14
CA LEU A 523 -13.32 1.15 37.05
C LEU A 523 -14.77 1.42 36.64
N ILE A 524 -15.72 1.12 37.53
CA ILE A 524 -17.17 1.29 37.29
C ILE A 524 -17.71 2.37 38.24
N PRO A 525 -18.36 3.43 37.71
CA PRO A 525 -18.91 4.51 38.54
C PRO A 525 -20.16 4.02 39.29
N PRO A 526 -20.64 4.76 40.31
CA PRO A 526 -21.84 4.39 41.05
C PRO A 526 -23.08 4.21 40.14
N PRO A 527 -24.03 3.33 40.51
CA PRO A 527 -25.20 3.03 39.69
C PRO A 527 -26.16 4.22 39.55
N GLU A 528 -26.12 5.17 40.48
CA GLU A 528 -26.86 6.44 40.46
C GLU A 528 -25.97 7.61 40.88
N ASP A 529 -26.29 8.82 40.43
CA ASP A 529 -25.59 10.05 40.83
C ASP A 529 -25.85 10.37 42.32
N PRO A 530 -24.84 10.80 43.11
CA PRO A 530 -25.05 11.20 44.49
C PRO A 530 -26.03 12.37 44.62
N PRO A 531 -26.83 12.42 45.70
CA PRO A 531 -27.70 13.55 45.99
C PRO A 531 -26.91 14.88 46.08
N ARG A 532 -27.15 15.82 45.15
CA ARG A 532 -26.48 17.13 45.08
C ARG A 532 -27.46 18.30 45.10
N CYS A 533 -27.01 19.43 45.66
CA CYS A 533 -27.61 20.73 45.40
C CYS A 533 -27.27 21.18 43.97
N GLU A 534 -28.21 21.80 43.26
CA GLU A 534 -27.94 22.51 42.00
C GLU A 534 -28.80 23.78 42.00
N LEU A 535 -28.15 24.93 42.23
CA LEU A 535 -28.80 26.18 42.59
C LEU A 535 -28.81 27.17 41.42
N GLU A 536 -30.01 27.58 41.01
CA GLU A 536 -30.23 28.63 40.02
C GLU A 536 -30.87 29.87 40.67
N ALA A 537 -30.71 31.03 40.03
CA ALA A 537 -31.29 32.29 40.46
C ALA A 537 -32.01 33.00 39.30
N GLU A 538 -33.30 33.30 39.50
CA GLU A 538 -34.13 33.98 38.51
C GLU A 538 -34.68 35.31 39.05
N PRO A 539 -34.55 36.44 38.32
CA PRO A 539 -33.74 36.61 37.11
C PRO A 539 -32.23 36.66 37.45
N PRO A 540 -31.33 36.26 36.53
CA PRO A 540 -29.88 36.39 36.72
C PRO A 540 -29.40 37.86 36.74
N ILE A 541 -30.24 38.80 36.27
CA ILE A 541 -29.99 40.25 36.32
C ILE A 541 -31.24 40.96 36.86
N VAL A 542 -31.12 41.63 38.01
CA VAL A 542 -32.19 42.39 38.66
C VAL A 542 -32.14 43.86 38.21
N LEU A 543 -33.09 44.25 37.36
CA LEU A 543 -33.23 45.62 36.88
C LEU A 543 -34.21 46.41 37.77
N PHE A 544 -33.69 47.21 38.69
CA PHE A 544 -34.50 48.08 39.54
C PHE A 544 -35.13 49.25 38.78
N HIS A 545 -34.59 49.62 37.61
CA HIS A 545 -34.98 50.81 36.84
C HIS A 545 -34.79 52.10 37.69
N GLU A 546 -35.54 53.16 37.36
CA GLU A 546 -35.45 54.44 38.06
C GLU A 546 -36.04 54.38 39.48
N VAL A 547 -35.25 54.82 40.46
CA VAL A 547 -35.71 55.10 41.84
C VAL A 547 -35.22 56.49 42.25
N SER A 548 -36.08 57.33 42.83
CA SER A 548 -35.66 58.67 43.29
C SER A 548 -34.76 58.59 44.52
N VAL A 549 -33.78 59.50 44.63
CA VAL A 549 -32.81 59.52 45.74
C VAL A 549 -33.52 59.51 47.10
N GLY A 550 -33.06 58.65 48.00
CA GLY A 550 -33.65 58.42 49.34
C GLY A 550 -34.85 57.48 49.38
N ARG A 551 -35.57 57.28 48.26
CA ARG A 551 -36.60 56.22 48.15
C ARG A 551 -35.93 54.87 47.88
N GLN A 552 -36.65 53.80 48.21
CA GLN A 552 -36.20 52.41 48.01
C GLN A 552 -37.17 51.64 47.12
N LYS A 553 -36.67 50.63 46.41
CA LYS A 553 -37.45 49.63 45.69
C LYS A 553 -36.89 48.25 46.01
N THR A 554 -37.77 47.30 46.30
CA THR A 554 -37.40 45.90 46.56
C THR A 554 -37.91 45.03 45.41
N LEU A 555 -37.10 44.07 44.96
CA LEU A 555 -37.45 43.06 43.97
C LEU A 555 -36.96 41.69 44.47
N PRO A 556 -37.68 40.59 44.23
CA PRO A 556 -37.22 39.25 44.57
C PRO A 556 -36.13 38.78 43.59
N VAL A 557 -35.25 37.92 44.10
CA VAL A 557 -34.46 36.95 43.33
C VAL A 557 -34.94 35.58 43.78
N THR A 558 -35.58 34.82 42.90
CA THR A 558 -36.07 33.48 43.20
C THR A 558 -34.90 32.51 43.07
N LEU A 559 -34.41 32.01 44.21
CA LEU A 559 -33.44 30.91 44.22
C LEU A 559 -34.19 29.59 44.06
N SER A 560 -33.78 28.76 43.12
CA SER A 560 -34.43 27.48 42.82
C SER A 560 -33.43 26.33 42.88
N ASN A 561 -33.81 25.24 43.55
CA ASN A 561 -33.00 24.03 43.62
C ASN A 561 -33.47 23.03 42.55
N LYS A 562 -32.67 22.88 41.49
CA LYS A 562 -32.88 21.88 40.43
C LYS A 562 -32.30 20.51 40.78
N GLY A 563 -31.50 20.43 41.85
CA GLY A 563 -30.83 19.21 42.31
C GLY A 563 -31.72 18.28 43.13
N ASN A 564 -31.19 17.08 43.40
CA ASN A 564 -31.83 16.00 44.14
C ASN A 564 -31.47 15.96 45.65
N ALA A 565 -30.61 16.86 46.15
CA ALA A 565 -30.40 17.11 47.58
C ALA A 565 -30.72 18.55 47.99
N THR A 566 -30.85 18.79 49.30
CA THR A 566 -31.14 20.13 49.84
C THR A 566 -29.99 21.12 49.59
N CYS A 567 -30.29 22.23 48.91
CA CYS A 567 -29.41 23.38 48.88
C CYS A 567 -29.45 24.12 50.22
N VAL A 568 -28.27 24.46 50.74
CA VAL A 568 -28.03 25.16 52.00
C VAL A 568 -27.23 26.42 51.69
N ILE A 569 -27.92 27.55 51.59
CA ILE A 569 -27.31 28.87 51.37
C ILE A 569 -26.84 29.39 52.73
N THR A 570 -25.53 29.63 52.86
CA THR A 570 -24.88 30.01 54.12
C THR A 570 -24.58 31.50 54.21
N SER A 571 -24.42 32.19 53.07
CA SER A 571 -24.10 33.62 53.02
C SER A 571 -24.75 34.31 51.82
N LEU A 572 -25.23 35.53 52.03
CA LEU A 572 -25.73 36.44 50.99
C LEU A 572 -24.95 37.74 51.12
N ARG A 573 -24.13 38.08 50.12
CA ARG A 573 -23.20 39.23 50.16
C ARG A 573 -23.43 40.18 48.98
N PHE A 574 -23.13 41.46 49.16
CA PHE A 574 -23.21 42.46 48.10
C PHE A 574 -21.80 42.98 47.79
N ASP A 575 -21.36 42.82 46.55
CA ASP A 575 -19.98 43.10 46.12
C ASP A 575 -19.94 43.56 44.65
N GLY A 576 -18.74 43.82 44.10
CA GLY A 576 -18.55 44.24 42.71
C GLY A 576 -19.23 45.57 42.39
N THR A 577 -19.42 46.44 43.39
CA THR A 577 -20.34 47.58 43.28
C THR A 577 -19.75 48.74 42.47
N ASN A 578 -20.59 49.41 41.68
CA ASN A 578 -20.25 50.57 40.86
C ASN A 578 -21.10 51.79 41.29
N PRO A 579 -20.50 52.89 41.81
CA PRO A 579 -19.08 53.05 42.10
C PRO A 579 -18.61 52.12 43.24
N PRO A 580 -17.31 51.81 43.32
CA PRO A 580 -16.74 50.94 44.37
C PRO A 580 -17.12 51.37 45.79
N GLY A 581 -17.42 50.37 46.63
CA GLY A 581 -17.74 50.56 48.05
C GLY A 581 -19.11 51.20 48.32
N ASN A 582 -19.97 51.36 47.31
CA ASN A 582 -21.30 51.92 47.54
C ASN A 582 -22.25 50.93 48.25
N THR A 583 -23.20 51.47 49.00
CA THR A 583 -24.16 50.70 49.81
C THR A 583 -25.61 50.95 49.40
N VAL A 584 -25.89 51.02 48.09
CA VAL A 584 -27.27 51.20 47.59
C VAL A 584 -28.04 49.88 47.47
N PHE A 585 -27.34 48.75 47.32
CA PHE A 585 -27.91 47.41 47.30
C PHE A 585 -27.79 46.75 48.68
N SER A 586 -28.83 46.04 49.10
CA SER A 586 -28.90 45.34 50.39
C SER A 586 -30.04 44.31 50.39
N GLN A 587 -30.16 43.47 51.43
CA GLN A 587 -31.37 42.68 51.63
C GLN A 587 -32.56 43.60 51.93
N GLY A 588 -33.72 43.30 51.33
CA GLY A 588 -34.99 43.88 51.70
C GLY A 588 -35.54 43.32 53.02
N ASN A 589 -36.71 43.82 53.41
CA ASN A 589 -37.47 43.32 54.56
C ASN A 589 -38.72 42.56 54.05
N PRO A 590 -39.07 41.39 54.63
CA PRO A 590 -38.31 40.65 55.63
C PRO A 590 -36.99 40.11 55.06
N ARG A 591 -35.96 40.00 55.91
CA ARG A 591 -34.67 39.40 55.51
C ARG A 591 -34.81 37.88 55.37
N SER A 592 -34.17 37.30 54.35
CA SER A 592 -34.05 35.84 54.24
C SER A 592 -33.26 35.29 55.44
N PRO A 593 -33.79 34.29 56.17
CA PRO A 593 -33.05 33.65 57.27
C PRO A 593 -31.86 32.87 56.71
N LEU A 594 -30.73 32.87 57.44
CA LEU A 594 -29.55 32.08 57.10
C LEU A 594 -29.17 31.14 58.25
N PRO A 595 -28.81 29.86 57.98
CA PRO A 595 -28.74 29.24 56.66
C PRO A 595 -30.13 28.96 56.07
N LEU A 596 -30.33 29.35 54.80
CA LEU A 596 -31.56 29.09 54.06
C LEU A 596 -31.48 27.70 53.45
N ARG A 597 -32.51 26.87 53.67
CA ARG A 597 -32.59 25.50 53.13
C ARG A 597 -33.67 25.41 52.06
N ILE A 598 -33.31 24.95 50.87
CA ILE A 598 -34.22 24.76 49.74
C ILE A 598 -34.20 23.26 49.36
N ALA A 599 -35.31 22.58 49.58
CA ALA A 599 -35.48 21.16 49.26
C ALA A 599 -35.41 20.91 47.73
N PRO A 600 -35.16 19.67 47.27
CA PRO A 600 -35.20 19.30 45.85
C PRO A 600 -36.48 19.78 45.15
N GLY A 601 -36.33 20.42 43.99
CA GLY A 601 -37.45 21.00 43.23
C GLY A 601 -38.12 22.23 43.87
N GLY A 602 -37.66 22.66 45.05
CA GLY A 602 -38.18 23.83 45.75
C GLY A 602 -37.52 25.14 45.32
N SER A 603 -38.16 26.25 45.67
CA SER A 603 -37.65 27.61 45.45
C SER A 603 -37.89 28.49 46.68
N ALA A 604 -37.10 29.56 46.83
CA ALA A 604 -37.25 30.56 47.88
C ALA A 604 -36.78 31.95 47.40
N ASP A 605 -37.57 32.99 47.68
CA ASP A 605 -37.24 34.36 47.29
C ASP A 605 -36.24 35.03 48.25
N VAL A 606 -35.21 35.63 47.67
CA VAL A 606 -34.32 36.58 48.35
C VAL A 606 -34.74 38.00 47.94
N PRO A 607 -35.40 38.78 48.81
CA PRO A 607 -35.74 40.16 48.49
C PRO A 607 -34.47 41.02 48.48
N VAL A 608 -34.16 41.64 47.35
CA VAL A 608 -33.06 42.59 47.18
C VAL A 608 -33.62 44.01 47.10
N MET A 609 -33.08 44.92 47.90
CA MET A 609 -33.48 46.32 47.99
C MET A 609 -32.42 47.24 47.38
N TYR A 610 -32.87 48.14 46.52
CA TYR A 610 -32.10 49.25 45.95
C TYR A 610 -32.59 50.58 46.53
N GLN A 611 -31.68 51.36 47.13
CA GLN A 611 -31.93 52.70 47.68
C GLN A 611 -30.78 53.66 47.26
N PRO A 612 -30.92 54.45 46.18
CA PRO A 612 -29.89 55.38 45.76
C PRO A 612 -29.73 56.54 46.76
N LYS A 613 -28.50 56.71 47.29
CA LYS A 613 -28.16 57.71 48.32
C LYS A 613 -27.53 59.00 47.77
N SER A 614 -27.05 58.98 46.52
CA SER A 614 -26.40 60.14 45.87
C SER A 614 -26.83 60.28 44.40
N LYS A 615 -26.57 61.45 43.79
CA LYS A 615 -26.98 61.74 42.42
C LYS A 615 -26.03 61.11 41.39
N ARG A 616 -26.35 59.90 40.91
CA ARG A 616 -25.62 59.18 39.85
C ARG A 616 -26.59 58.57 38.84
N SER A 617 -26.21 58.58 37.56
CA SER A 617 -27.03 58.07 36.46
C SER A 617 -27.36 56.58 36.60
N VAL A 618 -26.36 55.77 36.98
CA VAL A 618 -26.45 54.32 37.14
C VAL A 618 -25.72 53.91 38.42
N TYR A 619 -26.23 52.86 39.07
CA TYR A 619 -25.53 52.04 40.07
C TYR A 619 -25.58 50.57 39.65
N GLU A 620 -24.49 49.85 39.87
CA GLU A 620 -24.37 48.41 39.57
C GLU A 620 -23.74 47.67 40.75
N GLY A 621 -23.86 46.34 40.77
CA GLY A 621 -23.24 45.46 41.76
C GLY A 621 -23.69 44.01 41.58
N LYS A 622 -23.20 43.11 42.42
CA LYS A 622 -23.58 41.69 42.45
C LYS A 622 -24.10 41.28 43.83
N LEU A 623 -25.17 40.49 43.84
CA LEU A 623 -25.50 39.62 44.98
C LEU A 623 -24.70 38.31 44.79
N LEU A 624 -23.88 37.95 45.76
CA LEU A 624 -23.16 36.68 45.82
C LEU A 624 -23.86 35.74 46.80
N VAL A 625 -24.32 34.60 46.29
CA VAL A 625 -25.08 33.58 47.02
C VAL A 625 -24.16 32.38 47.29
N VAL A 626 -23.66 32.25 48.53
CA VAL A 626 -22.76 31.17 48.93
C VAL A 626 -23.56 29.96 49.40
N SER A 627 -23.31 28.79 48.82
CA SER A 627 -24.09 27.58 49.07
C SER A 627 -23.25 26.28 49.06
N ASN A 628 -23.89 25.13 49.28
CA ASN A 628 -23.32 23.80 49.08
C ASN A 628 -23.55 23.23 47.66
N ASP A 629 -23.85 24.07 46.67
CA ASP A 629 -23.77 23.67 45.26
C ASP A 629 -22.29 23.34 44.92
N PRO A 630 -21.96 22.12 44.49
CA PRO A 630 -20.58 21.71 44.22
C PRO A 630 -20.00 22.36 42.94
N LYS A 631 -20.87 22.86 42.05
CA LYS A 631 -20.52 23.49 40.77
C LYS A 631 -20.53 25.01 40.89
N ASN A 632 -21.49 25.57 41.63
CA ASN A 632 -21.71 27.01 41.82
C ASN A 632 -21.70 27.42 43.30
N GLY A 633 -20.71 26.96 44.08
CA GLY A 633 -20.61 27.23 45.53
C GLY A 633 -20.60 28.72 45.92
N THR A 634 -20.38 29.64 44.97
CA THR A 634 -20.82 31.04 45.05
C THR A 634 -21.46 31.47 43.74
N LEU A 635 -22.79 31.57 43.73
CA LEU A 635 -23.60 31.98 42.57
C LEU A 635 -23.78 33.50 42.53
N PRO A 636 -23.32 34.22 41.48
CA PRO A 636 -23.51 35.65 41.33
C PRO A 636 -24.82 36.01 40.61
N VAL A 637 -25.48 37.07 41.08
CA VAL A 637 -26.66 37.67 40.45
C VAL A 637 -26.41 39.17 40.26
N ASP A 638 -26.52 39.67 39.03
CA ASP A 638 -26.22 41.07 38.71
C ASP A 638 -27.36 42.01 39.13
N LEU A 639 -27.02 43.19 39.64
CA LEU A 639 -27.94 44.19 40.17
C LEU A 639 -27.71 45.52 39.47
N LYS A 640 -28.77 46.16 38.95
CA LYS A 640 -28.64 47.44 38.24
C LYS A 640 -29.82 48.37 38.51
N GLY A 641 -29.53 49.63 38.81
CA GLY A 641 -30.54 50.66 39.08
C GLY A 641 -30.12 52.04 38.58
N THR A 642 -31.09 52.91 38.35
CA THR A 642 -30.88 54.30 37.91
C THR A 642 -31.60 55.28 38.85
N GLN A 643 -31.40 56.58 38.65
CA GLN A 643 -32.07 57.63 39.43
C GLN A 643 -33.25 58.25 38.67
N GLY A 644 -34.43 58.32 39.30
CA GLY A 644 -35.63 58.96 38.72
C GLY A 644 -35.91 60.36 39.28
N ARG A 645 -36.29 61.31 38.42
CA ARG A 645 -36.64 62.69 38.81
C ARG A 645 -38.15 62.90 38.86
N ARG A 646 -38.66 63.36 40.02
CA ARG A 646 -40.04 63.84 40.19
C ARG A 646 -40.03 65.16 40.96
N CYS A 647 -40.45 66.25 40.32
CA CYS A 647 -40.43 67.60 40.90
C CYS A 647 -41.81 68.16 41.28
N LEU A 648 -42.88 67.52 40.81
CA LEU A 648 -44.25 67.83 41.19
C LEU A 648 -44.89 66.64 41.92
N GLU A 649 -45.64 66.92 42.97
CA GLU A 649 -46.54 65.95 43.60
C GLU A 649 -47.98 66.46 43.60
N VAL A 650 -48.92 65.53 43.49
CA VAL A 650 -50.36 65.79 43.36
C VAL A 650 -51.05 65.03 44.48
N VAL A 651 -51.68 65.77 45.41
CA VAL A 651 -52.24 65.20 46.64
C VAL A 651 -53.71 65.60 46.79
N PRO A 652 -54.64 64.64 47.03
CA PRO A 652 -54.43 63.19 46.97
C PRO A 652 -54.26 62.71 45.52
N GLY A 653 -53.43 61.68 45.31
CA GLY A 653 -53.18 61.09 43.98
C GLY A 653 -54.33 60.24 43.41
N LYS A 654 -55.34 59.95 44.23
CA LYS A 654 -56.64 59.37 43.86
C LYS A 654 -57.71 60.21 44.54
N LEU A 655 -58.76 60.56 43.80
CA LEU A 655 -59.97 61.16 44.35
C LEU A 655 -61.05 60.09 44.50
N ASP A 656 -61.82 60.19 45.57
CA ASP A 656 -63.09 59.46 45.72
C ASP A 656 -64.18 60.50 45.99
N PHE A 657 -65.24 60.46 45.20
CA PHE A 657 -66.37 61.39 45.30
C PHE A 657 -67.56 60.76 46.05
N GLY A 658 -67.47 59.47 46.40
CA GLY A 658 -68.56 58.73 47.04
C GLY A 658 -69.81 58.61 46.17
N ASN A 659 -70.92 58.24 46.80
CA ASN A 659 -72.21 58.05 46.14
C ASN A 659 -73.03 59.34 46.12
N ALA A 660 -73.24 59.93 44.94
CA ALA A 660 -74.17 61.03 44.73
C ALA A 660 -75.58 60.52 44.38
N ARG A 661 -76.63 61.18 44.89
CA ARG A 661 -78.02 60.93 44.48
C ARG A 661 -78.40 61.83 43.31
N PHE A 662 -79.14 61.27 42.35
CA PHE A 662 -79.62 61.99 41.17
C PHE A 662 -80.43 63.24 41.56
N GLY A 663 -80.11 64.39 40.95
CA GLY A 663 -80.76 65.68 41.23
C GLY A 663 -80.23 66.45 42.47
N CYS A 664 -79.27 65.91 43.23
CA CYS A 664 -78.62 66.64 44.32
C CYS A 664 -77.29 67.29 43.90
N LYS A 665 -76.86 68.33 44.62
CA LYS A 665 -75.53 68.95 44.41
C LYS A 665 -74.42 67.93 44.71
N THR A 666 -73.52 67.73 43.75
CA THR A 666 -72.39 66.80 43.87
C THR A 666 -71.31 67.32 44.83
N PRO A 667 -70.58 66.42 45.52
CA PRO A 667 -69.46 66.81 46.39
C PRO A 667 -68.26 67.27 45.55
N THR A 668 -67.62 68.37 45.94
CA THR A 668 -66.39 68.86 45.31
C THR A 668 -65.17 68.38 46.10
N GLN A 669 -64.29 67.60 45.47
CA GLN A 669 -63.00 67.23 46.06
C GLN A 669 -61.88 68.19 45.65
N LYS A 670 -60.93 68.46 46.54
CA LYS A 670 -59.78 69.34 46.29
C LYS A 670 -58.51 68.53 46.05
N VAL A 671 -57.85 68.79 44.93
CA VAL A 671 -56.46 68.42 44.67
C VAL A 671 -55.56 69.61 44.99
N THR A 672 -54.40 69.35 45.58
CA THR A 672 -53.30 70.32 45.72
C THR A 672 -52.09 69.80 44.96
N VAL A 673 -51.48 70.67 44.15
CA VAL A 673 -50.23 70.36 43.42
C VAL A 673 -49.10 71.13 44.09
N TYR A 674 -48.04 70.42 44.47
CA TYR A 674 -46.87 70.98 45.13
C TYR A 674 -45.68 70.91 44.19
N HIS A 675 -44.94 72.02 44.08
CA HIS A 675 -43.52 71.91 43.75
C HIS A 675 -42.79 71.38 44.98
N LEU A 676 -41.95 70.36 44.82
CA LEU A 676 -41.38 69.64 45.96
C LEU A 676 -40.13 70.30 46.56
N GLY A 677 -39.59 71.36 45.95
CA GLY A 677 -38.37 72.06 46.42
C GLY A 677 -37.10 71.19 46.45
N LEU A 678 -37.15 69.96 45.91
CA LEU A 678 -36.07 68.99 46.04
C LEU A 678 -34.83 69.41 45.23
N SER A 679 -33.66 69.22 45.83
CA SER A 679 -32.37 69.60 45.24
C SER A 679 -32.16 68.99 43.84
N GLY A 680 -32.21 69.82 42.79
CA GLY A 680 -32.09 69.41 41.39
C GLY A 680 -33.38 69.54 40.56
N CYS A 681 -34.47 69.97 41.18
CA CYS A 681 -35.60 70.60 40.50
C CYS A 681 -35.28 72.07 40.16
N PRO A 682 -35.98 72.69 39.19
CA PRO A 682 -35.84 74.13 38.93
C PRO A 682 -36.33 74.94 40.15
N SER A 683 -35.94 76.22 40.24
CA SER A 683 -36.37 77.11 41.33
C SER A 683 -37.87 77.48 41.28
N SER A 684 -38.55 77.19 40.18
CA SER A 684 -40.01 77.21 40.05
C SER A 684 -40.48 76.37 38.85
N VAL A 685 -41.77 76.04 38.82
CA VAL A 685 -42.44 75.31 37.74
C VAL A 685 -43.73 76.03 37.36
N GLN A 686 -43.86 76.46 36.10
CA GLN A 686 -45.13 76.98 35.58
C GLN A 686 -46.08 75.84 35.21
N VAL A 687 -47.23 75.79 35.85
CA VAL A 687 -48.40 75.03 35.42
C VAL A 687 -49.14 75.86 34.36
N THR A 688 -48.84 75.61 33.09
CA THR A 688 -49.42 76.36 31.96
C THR A 688 -50.82 75.86 31.57
N LYS A 689 -51.14 74.59 31.87
CA LYS A 689 -52.43 73.98 31.56
C LYS A 689 -52.77 72.87 32.55
N ALA A 690 -54.05 72.73 32.88
CA ALA A 690 -54.63 71.55 33.52
C ALA A 690 -55.85 71.11 32.69
N LEU A 691 -56.05 69.80 32.54
CA LEU A 691 -57.12 69.20 31.75
C LEU A 691 -57.53 67.87 32.38
N LEU A 692 -58.80 67.49 32.18
CA LEU A 692 -59.24 66.10 32.33
C LEU A 692 -58.77 65.29 31.11
N SER A 693 -58.70 63.96 31.24
CA SER A 693 -58.33 63.08 30.13
C SER A 693 -59.43 63.05 29.08
N LYS A 694 -59.07 62.77 27.81
CA LYS A 694 -60.06 62.39 26.77
C LYS A 694 -60.84 61.12 27.12
N THR A 695 -60.37 60.35 28.11
CA THR A 695 -61.01 59.14 28.65
C THR A 695 -61.79 59.40 29.95
N THR A 696 -61.89 60.65 30.41
CA THR A 696 -62.73 61.01 31.56
C THR A 696 -64.18 61.13 31.10
N SER A 697 -65.12 60.54 31.85
CA SER A 697 -66.55 60.59 31.54
C SER A 697 -67.19 61.94 31.92
N SER A 698 -68.38 62.20 31.39
CA SER A 698 -69.10 63.49 31.43
C SER A 698 -69.47 63.99 32.83
N GLU A 699 -69.39 63.14 33.85
CA GLU A 699 -69.87 63.42 35.21
C GLU A 699 -68.80 64.14 36.07
N PHE A 700 -67.58 64.30 35.54
CA PHE A 700 -66.48 64.99 36.19
C PHE A 700 -66.15 66.31 35.49
N GLU A 701 -66.16 67.41 36.25
CA GLU A 701 -65.77 68.74 35.77
C GLU A 701 -64.82 69.44 36.75
N VAL A 702 -64.04 70.41 36.26
CA VAL A 702 -63.12 71.21 37.08
C VAL A 702 -63.81 72.52 37.47
N VAL A 703 -64.63 72.46 38.53
CA VAL A 703 -65.45 73.61 39.00
C VAL A 703 -64.67 74.83 39.50
N ASN A 704 -63.39 74.66 39.83
CA ASN A 704 -62.52 75.75 40.27
C ASN A 704 -61.06 75.40 39.96
N LEU A 705 -60.38 76.26 39.18
CA LEU A 705 -58.99 76.13 38.80
C LEU A 705 -58.30 77.50 39.00
N PRO A 706 -57.08 77.56 39.57
CA PRO A 706 -56.29 78.79 39.60
C PRO A 706 -56.10 79.36 38.19
N LYS A 707 -56.05 80.69 38.06
CA LYS A 707 -55.79 81.35 36.77
C LYS A 707 -54.41 80.90 36.25
N LEU A 708 -54.40 80.17 35.14
CA LEU A 708 -53.18 79.67 34.50
C LEU A 708 -52.66 80.70 33.46
N PRO A 709 -51.34 80.76 33.18
CA PRO A 709 -50.27 79.98 33.82
C PRO A 709 -50.06 80.35 35.30
N TYR A 710 -49.90 79.33 36.15
CA TYR A 710 -49.67 79.51 37.58
C TYR A 710 -48.29 78.96 37.96
N THR A 711 -47.45 79.78 38.59
CA THR A 711 -46.10 79.40 39.01
C THR A 711 -46.13 78.77 40.40
N LEU A 712 -45.65 77.52 40.51
CA LEU A 712 -45.33 76.87 41.77
C LEU A 712 -43.83 77.10 42.06
N ASN A 713 -43.50 77.62 43.23
CA ASN A 713 -42.12 77.78 43.72
C ASN A 713 -41.83 76.68 44.75
#